data_AF-A0A3D4IJM3-F1
#
_entry.id   AF-A0A3D4IJM3-F1
#
_cell.length_a   1.000
_cell.length_b   1.000
_cell.length_c   1.000
_cell.angle_alpha   90.00
_cell.angle_beta   90.00
_cell.angle_gamma   90.00
#
_symmetry.space_group_name_H-M   'P 1'
#
loop_
_entity.id
_entity.type
_entity.pdbx_description
1 polymer ?
#
loop_
_entity_poly.entity_id
_entity_poly.type
_entity_poly.pdbx_seq_one_letter_code
_entity_poly.pdbx_strand_id
1 'polypeptide(L)'
;SSDLGLLTIICTATNTVWAQDPQIRTSINADGRVFIYATQPPKSGQGYHFYRKDATGNEVRLNGTEPIRGVQSGTELRELLGEEFNTLRETLREDDPSALLFRLKSDRISGNLYAFSYPTIAIALGQLWVDSTATMGQTVTYRLETLNLSNKPLGKSATRTLKIQPDIPIAPQDLKAEGKGREIKFQWRFPTASEEQDDKVMQFQLYRALNKKDREGREIFEKINPTPIIRNANTTNGTYTWIAGPNASRETFFVVAQTISGQLGQQSETTILTLVDNIPPDPLPGITIMAYRDGSLQLTWPQSLTPDAAGYHLLRSPRFEDGYERLLTQMMPLSQTTFTDRKDLISGKAYYYSIVVVDAAGNESERSNPVMEIVKDQVPPPPPQGLKADLQPNKDIVLTWNATEVYDLKSYVVLRKRVKKGVTAWVQVSRDSLKYNQFTDTALKQNRLEEGAAYDFAVTAVDHALNFSDTTFVTLKIPDLTPPEPPAQITAANQLGRYINVSWLNSPSTDVVQYQLFRSENNTPETLLSTLKNTFYYRDEAITQPNVYRYTVVAVDSLGNVSKPNTSAPVTADDLNPPREVRNVRAFPRDGFVELIWEPVVANDLTKYRIYRSDTLPTGLYTQIAEVDTQTLVFRDTTGQKHHWYRLTAVDNAGNESRKSDPARPFLRTD
;
A
#
# COMPACT_ATOMS: atom_id res chain seq x y z
N SER A 1 -38.29 -21.07 -42.71
CA SER A 1 -38.58 -22.24 -43.58
C SER A 1 -39.36 -23.34 -42.85
N SER A 2 -39.46 -23.31 -41.52
CA SER A 2 -40.23 -24.25 -40.69
C SER A 2 -41.76 -24.06 -40.74
N ASP A 3 -42.25 -22.85 -41.00
CA ASP A 3 -43.70 -22.54 -40.98
C ASP A 3 -44.45 -23.11 -42.20
N LEU A 4 -43.79 -23.25 -43.36
CA LEU A 4 -44.37 -23.89 -44.55
C LEU A 4 -44.60 -25.40 -44.34
N GLY A 5 -43.72 -26.06 -43.58
CA GLY A 5 -43.77 -27.50 -43.34
C GLY A 5 -44.89 -27.91 -42.38
N LEU A 6 -45.20 -27.09 -41.37
CA LEU A 6 -46.25 -27.41 -40.40
C LEU A 6 -47.66 -27.35 -41.02
N LEU A 7 -47.98 -26.34 -41.85
CA LEU A 7 -49.34 -26.16 -42.36
C LEU A 7 -49.71 -26.98 -43.59
N THR A 8 -48.72 -27.47 -44.35
CA THR A 8 -48.97 -28.47 -45.40
C THR A 8 -49.58 -29.74 -44.78
N ILE A 9 -49.33 -29.96 -43.48
CA ILE A 9 -49.80 -31.12 -42.71
C ILE A 9 -51.10 -30.81 -41.93
N ILE A 10 -51.31 -29.56 -41.46
CA ILE A 10 -52.51 -29.12 -40.69
C ILE A 10 -53.82 -29.14 -41.51
N CYS A 11 -53.77 -29.00 -42.84
CA CYS A 11 -54.96 -28.92 -43.71
C CYS A 11 -55.17 -30.12 -44.64
N THR A 12 -54.63 -31.29 -44.30
CA THR A 12 -54.85 -32.54 -45.06
C THR A 12 -56.20 -33.19 -44.77
N ALA A 13 -56.90 -32.80 -43.70
CA ALA A 13 -58.21 -33.37 -43.39
C ALA A 13 -59.36 -32.81 -44.25
N THR A 14 -59.19 -31.69 -44.97
CA THR A 14 -60.13 -31.31 -46.03
C THR A 14 -59.41 -30.45 -47.08
N ASN A 15 -59.51 -30.81 -48.36
CA ASN A 15 -59.07 -29.98 -49.51
C ASN A 15 -59.80 -28.60 -49.61
N THR A 16 -60.53 -28.19 -48.57
CA THR A 16 -61.45 -27.04 -48.53
C THR A 16 -60.77 -25.72 -48.19
N VAL A 17 -59.64 -25.76 -47.46
CA VAL A 17 -58.89 -24.53 -47.11
C VAL A 17 -58.10 -24.00 -48.30
N TRP A 18 -57.79 -24.85 -49.29
CA TRP A 18 -57.08 -24.50 -50.53
C TRP A 18 -58.00 -24.22 -51.72
N ALA A 19 -59.32 -24.37 -51.56
CA ALA A 19 -60.29 -24.09 -52.61
C ALA A 19 -60.14 -22.65 -53.13
N GLN A 20 -60.40 -22.43 -54.42
CA GLN A 20 -60.37 -21.08 -55.01
C GLN A 20 -61.49 -20.17 -54.47
N ASP A 21 -62.60 -20.78 -54.05
CA ASP A 21 -63.75 -20.09 -53.48
C ASP A 21 -63.88 -20.37 -51.97
N PRO A 22 -64.38 -19.40 -51.19
CA PRO A 22 -64.52 -19.55 -49.73
C PRO A 22 -65.50 -20.68 -49.40
N GLN A 23 -65.11 -21.55 -48.47
CA GLN A 23 -65.92 -22.65 -47.93
C GLN A 23 -66.37 -22.34 -46.51
N ILE A 24 -67.30 -23.12 -45.97
CA ILE A 24 -67.79 -22.98 -44.58
C ILE A 24 -67.18 -24.07 -43.69
N ARG A 25 -66.56 -23.65 -42.58
CA ARG A 25 -66.30 -24.48 -41.40
C ARG A 25 -67.19 -24.04 -40.26
N THR A 26 -67.56 -24.97 -39.40
CA THR A 26 -68.46 -24.68 -38.26
C THR A 26 -67.89 -25.24 -36.98
N SER A 27 -68.15 -24.61 -35.84
CA SER A 27 -68.00 -25.28 -34.55
C SER A 27 -69.04 -24.77 -33.57
N ILE A 28 -69.56 -25.66 -32.72
CA ILE A 28 -70.68 -25.38 -31.83
C ILE A 28 -70.20 -25.53 -30.39
N ASN A 29 -70.36 -24.46 -29.61
CA ASN A 29 -70.02 -24.48 -28.19
C ASN A 29 -71.13 -25.15 -27.36
N ALA A 30 -70.79 -25.59 -26.16
CA ALA A 30 -71.73 -26.19 -25.21
C ALA A 30 -72.89 -25.24 -24.82
N ASP A 31 -72.71 -23.93 -25.00
CA ASP A 31 -73.69 -22.89 -24.68
C ASP A 31 -74.75 -22.65 -25.79
N GLY A 32 -74.69 -23.33 -26.94
CA GLY A 32 -75.63 -23.09 -28.04
C GLY A 32 -75.05 -22.36 -29.24
N ARG A 33 -73.97 -21.59 -29.05
CA ARG A 33 -73.49 -20.69 -30.10
C ARG A 33 -72.81 -21.45 -31.23
N VAL A 34 -73.18 -21.12 -32.46
CA VAL A 34 -72.61 -21.70 -33.68
C VAL A 34 -71.64 -20.71 -34.31
N PHE A 35 -70.36 -21.09 -34.37
CA PHE A 35 -69.31 -20.32 -34.99
C PHE A 35 -69.18 -20.74 -36.45
N ILE A 36 -69.45 -19.81 -37.37
CA ILE A 36 -69.51 -20.05 -38.80
C ILE A 36 -68.33 -19.33 -39.45
N TYR A 37 -67.32 -20.10 -39.86
CA TYR A 37 -66.10 -19.59 -40.46
C TYR A 37 -66.13 -19.70 -41.97
N ALA A 38 -65.82 -18.61 -42.66
CA ALA A 38 -65.33 -18.62 -44.02
C ALA A 38 -63.86 -19.06 -44.05
N THR A 39 -63.50 -20.01 -44.91
CA THR A 39 -62.11 -20.51 -45.01
C THR A 39 -61.11 -19.49 -45.55
N GLN A 40 -61.58 -18.32 -45.98
CA GLN A 40 -60.77 -17.22 -46.49
C GLN A 40 -61.39 -15.88 -46.03
N PRO A 41 -60.59 -14.85 -45.76
CA PRO A 41 -61.10 -13.50 -45.54
C PRO A 41 -61.69 -12.92 -46.84
N PRO A 42 -62.66 -12.00 -46.74
CA PRO A 42 -63.14 -11.29 -47.92
C PRO A 42 -61.98 -10.53 -48.57
N LYS A 43 -61.87 -10.61 -49.90
CA LYS A 43 -60.86 -9.87 -50.65
C LYS A 43 -61.08 -8.36 -50.50
N SER A 44 -60.08 -7.56 -50.86
CA SER A 44 -60.22 -6.09 -50.88
C SER A 44 -61.48 -5.68 -51.65
N GLY A 45 -62.34 -4.93 -50.98
CA GLY A 45 -63.63 -4.48 -51.50
C GLY A 45 -64.76 -5.53 -51.55
N GLN A 46 -64.53 -6.75 -51.10
CA GLN A 46 -65.58 -7.76 -50.93
C GLN A 46 -66.10 -7.79 -49.49
N GLY A 47 -67.22 -8.47 -49.29
CA GLY A 47 -67.76 -8.75 -47.96
C GLY A 47 -68.65 -10.00 -47.98
N TYR A 48 -69.02 -10.48 -46.79
CA TYR A 48 -69.81 -11.69 -46.63
C TYR A 48 -71.17 -11.42 -46.00
N HIS A 49 -72.21 -12.09 -46.51
CA HIS A 49 -73.45 -12.34 -45.77
C HIS A 49 -73.55 -13.80 -45.38
N PHE A 50 -73.97 -14.02 -44.14
CA PHE A 50 -74.23 -15.34 -43.59
C PHE A 50 -75.75 -15.50 -43.43
N TYR A 51 -76.25 -16.64 -43.89
CA TYR A 51 -77.65 -17.01 -43.82
C TYR A 51 -77.78 -18.34 -43.10
N ARG A 52 -78.91 -18.55 -42.44
CA ARG A 52 -79.32 -19.84 -41.88
C ARG A 52 -80.66 -20.23 -42.47
N LYS A 53 -80.73 -21.42 -43.04
CA LYS A 53 -81.96 -22.07 -43.47
C LYS A 53 -82.33 -23.17 -42.48
N ASP A 54 -83.52 -23.10 -41.90
CA ASP A 54 -84.03 -24.12 -40.99
C ASP A 54 -84.54 -25.36 -41.74
N ALA A 55 -84.92 -26.40 -40.98
CA ALA A 55 -85.44 -27.65 -41.55
C ALA A 55 -86.78 -27.48 -42.31
N THR A 56 -87.52 -26.39 -42.07
CA THR A 56 -88.77 -26.07 -42.79
C THR A 56 -88.52 -25.31 -44.09
N GLY A 57 -87.27 -24.91 -44.33
CA GLY A 57 -86.84 -24.23 -45.54
C GLY A 57 -86.83 -22.70 -45.44
N ASN A 58 -87.15 -22.14 -44.27
CA ASN A 58 -87.10 -20.69 -44.05
C ASN A 58 -85.64 -20.24 -43.90
N GLU A 59 -85.19 -19.32 -44.75
CA GLU A 59 -83.85 -18.75 -44.71
C GLU A 59 -83.89 -17.36 -44.06
N VAL A 60 -83.04 -17.15 -43.06
CA VAL A 60 -82.84 -15.86 -42.38
C VAL A 60 -81.41 -15.39 -42.58
N ARG A 61 -81.25 -14.09 -42.79
CA ARG A 61 -79.93 -13.45 -42.80
C ARG A 61 -79.49 -13.16 -41.36
N LEU A 62 -78.27 -13.54 -41.02
CA LEU A 62 -77.79 -13.47 -39.65
C LEU A 62 -77.12 -12.13 -39.34
N ASN A 63 -76.36 -11.56 -40.29
CA ASN A 63 -75.49 -10.41 -40.06
C ASN A 63 -76.07 -9.03 -40.44
N GLY A 64 -77.39 -8.84 -40.34
CA GLY A 64 -78.03 -7.55 -40.59
C GLY A 64 -77.97 -7.09 -42.06
N THR A 65 -78.02 -5.77 -42.29
CA THR A 65 -78.07 -5.17 -43.65
C THR A 65 -76.71 -5.02 -44.33
N GLU A 66 -75.63 -4.85 -43.56
CA GLU A 66 -74.28 -4.65 -44.09
C GLU A 66 -73.47 -5.95 -44.16
N PRO A 67 -72.68 -6.17 -45.21
CA PRO A 67 -71.82 -7.35 -45.29
C PRO A 67 -70.60 -7.22 -44.37
N ILE A 68 -70.12 -8.34 -43.86
CA ILE A 68 -68.91 -8.39 -43.01
C ILE A 68 -67.68 -8.26 -43.90
N ARG A 69 -66.85 -7.25 -43.63
CA ARG A 69 -65.60 -6.95 -44.38
C ARG A 69 -64.32 -7.08 -43.54
N GLY A 70 -64.47 -7.37 -42.24
CA GLY A 70 -63.39 -7.27 -41.27
C GLY A 70 -62.99 -5.82 -40.96
N VAL A 71 -62.00 -5.65 -40.09
CA VAL A 71 -61.44 -4.33 -39.74
C VAL A 71 -60.70 -3.73 -40.93
N GLN A 72 -60.78 -2.41 -41.07
CA GLN A 72 -60.21 -1.67 -42.20
C GLN A 72 -58.86 -1.02 -41.87
N SER A 73 -58.56 -0.83 -40.58
CA SER A 73 -57.33 -0.19 -40.12
C SER A 73 -56.62 -1.01 -39.03
N GLY A 74 -55.31 -0.82 -38.89
CA GLY A 74 -54.55 -1.39 -37.79
C GLY A 74 -55.05 -0.91 -36.42
N THR A 75 -55.59 0.31 -36.35
CA THR A 75 -56.21 0.86 -35.13
C THR A 75 -57.42 0.05 -34.70
N GLU A 76 -58.36 -0.23 -35.63
CA GLU A 76 -59.51 -1.10 -35.36
C GLU A 76 -59.09 -2.53 -34.98
N LEU A 77 -58.03 -3.07 -35.61
CA LEU A 77 -57.49 -4.37 -35.23
C LEU A 77 -57.04 -4.38 -33.77
N ARG A 78 -56.28 -3.36 -33.35
CA ARG A 78 -55.78 -3.24 -31.99
C ARG A 78 -56.92 -3.05 -30.98
N GLU A 79 -57.89 -2.22 -31.30
CA GLU A 79 -59.06 -1.98 -30.44
C GLU A 79 -59.90 -3.25 -30.25
N LEU A 80 -60.10 -4.02 -31.33
CA LEU A 80 -60.87 -5.27 -31.28
C LEU A 80 -60.16 -6.39 -30.50
N LEU A 81 -58.84 -6.52 -30.64
CA LEU A 81 -58.06 -7.60 -30.01
C LEU A 81 -57.68 -7.30 -28.54
N GLY A 82 -57.57 -6.04 -28.14
CA GLY A 82 -57.19 -5.68 -26.77
C GLY A 82 -55.87 -6.33 -26.34
N GLU A 83 -55.86 -7.05 -25.22
CA GLU A 83 -54.67 -7.74 -24.72
C GLU A 83 -54.15 -8.84 -25.66
N GLU A 84 -55.02 -9.45 -26.48
CA GLU A 84 -54.61 -10.46 -27.46
C GLU A 84 -53.71 -9.87 -28.55
N PHE A 85 -53.79 -8.55 -28.78
CA PHE A 85 -52.90 -7.84 -29.70
C PHE A 85 -51.43 -7.96 -29.28
N ASN A 86 -51.14 -7.88 -27.97
CA ASN A 86 -49.78 -7.96 -27.44
C ASN A 86 -49.17 -9.35 -27.67
N THR A 87 -49.96 -10.40 -27.45
CA THR A 87 -49.52 -11.78 -27.73
C THR A 87 -49.27 -11.99 -29.22
N LEU A 88 -50.14 -11.43 -30.07
CA LEU A 88 -50.05 -11.58 -31.51
C LEU A 88 -48.84 -10.85 -32.12
N ARG A 89 -48.56 -9.60 -31.69
CA ARG A 89 -47.38 -8.84 -32.18
C ARG A 89 -46.05 -9.52 -31.81
N GLU A 90 -45.95 -10.08 -30.61
CA GLU A 90 -44.75 -10.78 -30.14
C GLU A 90 -44.53 -12.08 -30.92
N THR A 91 -45.61 -12.83 -31.14
CA THR A 91 -45.57 -14.09 -31.88
C THR A 91 -45.18 -13.87 -33.34
N LEU A 92 -45.78 -12.87 -34.00
CA LEU A 92 -45.49 -12.55 -35.40
C LEU A 92 -44.26 -11.65 -35.60
N ARG A 93 -43.67 -11.15 -34.50
CA ARG A 93 -42.55 -10.20 -34.50
C ARG A 93 -42.83 -8.96 -35.35
N GLU A 94 -44.02 -8.39 -35.18
CA GLU A 94 -44.49 -7.24 -35.94
C GLU A 94 -45.24 -6.27 -35.04
N ASP A 95 -44.61 -5.14 -34.71
CA ASP A 95 -45.14 -4.15 -33.75
C ASP A 95 -46.14 -3.17 -34.37
N ASP A 96 -46.07 -2.92 -35.68
CA ASP A 96 -46.97 -1.98 -36.33
C ASP A 96 -48.36 -2.62 -36.58
N PRO A 97 -49.46 -2.06 -36.04
CA PRO A 97 -50.78 -2.65 -36.19
C PRO A 97 -51.24 -2.77 -37.65
N SER A 98 -50.81 -1.87 -38.53
CA SER A 98 -51.21 -1.89 -39.95
C SER A 98 -50.42 -2.94 -40.73
N ALA A 99 -49.12 -3.08 -40.46
CA ALA A 99 -48.28 -4.14 -40.99
C ALA A 99 -48.77 -5.52 -40.52
N LEU A 100 -49.16 -5.64 -39.25
CA LEU A 100 -49.74 -6.86 -38.69
C LEU A 100 -51.07 -7.24 -39.40
N LEU A 101 -51.98 -6.27 -39.57
CA LEU A 101 -53.23 -6.48 -40.32
C LEU A 101 -52.96 -6.87 -41.78
N PHE A 102 -52.01 -6.20 -42.43
CA PHE A 102 -51.60 -6.50 -43.80
C PHE A 102 -51.05 -7.92 -43.90
N ARG A 103 -50.21 -8.35 -42.94
CA ARG A 103 -49.63 -9.69 -42.89
C ARG A 103 -50.69 -10.76 -42.71
N LEU A 104 -51.63 -10.57 -41.79
CA LEU A 104 -52.76 -11.49 -41.61
C LEU A 104 -53.66 -11.61 -42.85
N LYS A 105 -53.83 -10.52 -43.62
CA LYS A 105 -54.64 -10.52 -44.85
C LYS A 105 -53.89 -11.04 -46.08
N SER A 106 -52.58 -10.82 -46.16
CA SER A 106 -51.76 -11.15 -47.34
C SER A 106 -51.18 -12.56 -47.30
N ASP A 107 -50.75 -13.04 -46.13
CA ASP A 107 -50.33 -14.42 -45.93
C ASP A 107 -51.55 -15.28 -45.57
N ARG A 108 -52.15 -15.90 -46.58
CA ARG A 108 -53.31 -16.79 -46.42
C ARG A 108 -53.06 -17.92 -45.42
N ILE A 109 -51.82 -18.42 -45.32
CA ILE A 109 -51.48 -19.58 -44.49
C ILE A 109 -51.43 -19.13 -43.03
N SER A 110 -50.59 -18.16 -42.73
CA SER A 110 -50.45 -17.63 -41.36
C SER A 110 -51.75 -16.98 -40.89
N GLY A 111 -52.38 -16.16 -41.73
CA GLY A 111 -53.65 -15.49 -41.42
C GLY A 111 -54.75 -16.47 -41.02
N ASN A 112 -54.96 -17.54 -41.78
CA ASN A 112 -55.95 -18.56 -41.45
C ASN A 112 -55.58 -19.36 -40.19
N LEU A 113 -54.29 -19.68 -39.99
CA LEU A 113 -53.83 -20.36 -38.77
C LEU A 113 -54.25 -19.58 -37.53
N TYR A 114 -53.98 -18.28 -37.49
CA TYR A 114 -54.34 -17.43 -36.37
C TYR A 114 -55.85 -17.22 -36.27
N ALA A 115 -56.56 -17.03 -37.39
CA ALA A 115 -58.02 -16.91 -37.40
C ALA A 115 -58.73 -18.15 -36.81
N PHE A 116 -58.24 -19.35 -37.14
CA PHE A 116 -58.82 -20.60 -36.59
C PHE A 116 -58.36 -20.91 -35.17
N SER A 117 -57.25 -20.34 -34.72
CA SER A 117 -56.75 -20.51 -33.34
C SER A 117 -57.37 -19.47 -32.38
N TYR A 118 -57.83 -18.34 -32.90
CA TYR A 118 -58.37 -17.21 -32.13
C TYR A 118 -59.63 -16.65 -32.83
N PRO A 119 -60.84 -16.92 -32.30
CA PRO A 119 -62.09 -16.43 -32.89
C PRO A 119 -62.14 -14.91 -33.10
N THR A 120 -61.54 -14.14 -32.19
CA THR A 120 -61.41 -12.67 -32.27
C THR A 120 -60.63 -12.22 -33.51
N ILE A 121 -59.54 -12.90 -33.85
CA ILE A 121 -58.78 -12.66 -35.09
C ILE A 121 -59.64 -12.98 -36.31
N ALA A 122 -60.41 -14.07 -36.29
CA ALA A 122 -61.33 -14.38 -37.39
C ALA A 122 -62.43 -13.32 -37.57
N ILE A 123 -62.95 -12.74 -36.47
CA ILE A 123 -63.88 -11.59 -36.53
C ILE A 123 -63.17 -10.39 -37.14
N ALA A 124 -61.95 -10.10 -36.70
CA ALA A 124 -61.16 -8.99 -37.23
C ALA A 124 -60.90 -9.12 -38.73
N LEU A 125 -60.66 -10.34 -39.22
CA LEU A 125 -60.48 -10.62 -40.64
C LEU A 125 -61.79 -10.76 -41.42
N GLY A 126 -62.94 -10.65 -40.75
CA GLY A 126 -64.26 -10.78 -41.39
C GLY A 126 -64.61 -12.21 -41.80
N GLN A 127 -63.93 -13.21 -41.22
CA GLN A 127 -64.09 -14.63 -41.53
C GLN A 127 -65.11 -15.32 -40.66
N LEU A 128 -65.45 -14.78 -39.50
CA LEU A 128 -66.33 -15.44 -38.53
C LEU A 128 -67.63 -14.66 -38.31
N TRP A 129 -68.74 -15.40 -38.34
CA TRP A 129 -70.00 -14.98 -37.71
C TRP A 129 -70.43 -15.97 -36.63
N VAL A 130 -70.95 -15.47 -35.51
CA VAL A 130 -71.45 -16.29 -34.40
C VAL A 130 -72.98 -16.22 -34.37
N ASP A 131 -73.64 -17.32 -34.66
CA ASP A 131 -75.10 -17.45 -34.53
C ASP A 131 -75.46 -17.91 -33.12
N SER A 132 -75.99 -16.99 -32.32
CA SER A 132 -76.52 -17.23 -30.98
C SER A 132 -78.01 -17.58 -30.96
N THR A 133 -78.67 -17.62 -32.13
CA THR A 133 -80.12 -17.83 -32.25
C THR A 133 -80.49 -19.23 -32.74
N ALA A 134 -79.49 -20.07 -33.05
CA ALA A 134 -79.72 -21.45 -33.45
C ALA A 134 -80.23 -22.29 -32.27
N THR A 135 -81.18 -23.19 -32.53
CA THR A 135 -81.75 -24.05 -31.48
C THR A 135 -81.05 -25.42 -31.48
N MET A 136 -80.63 -25.86 -30.30
CA MET A 136 -80.01 -27.17 -30.10
C MET A 136 -80.89 -28.33 -30.61
N GLY A 137 -80.24 -29.33 -31.21
CA GLY A 137 -80.86 -30.53 -31.78
C GLY A 137 -81.42 -30.36 -33.20
N GLN A 138 -81.59 -29.14 -33.71
CA GLN A 138 -82.12 -28.89 -35.06
C GLN A 138 -81.06 -29.12 -36.14
N THR A 139 -81.50 -29.55 -37.33
CA THR A 139 -80.67 -29.55 -38.54
C THR A 139 -80.88 -28.24 -39.28
N VAL A 140 -79.80 -27.54 -39.57
CA VAL A 140 -79.81 -26.25 -40.28
C VAL A 140 -78.77 -26.25 -41.41
N THR A 141 -79.04 -25.47 -42.45
CA THR A 141 -78.10 -25.20 -43.54
C THR A 141 -77.62 -23.77 -43.43
N TYR A 142 -76.34 -23.56 -43.17
CA TYR A 142 -75.73 -22.23 -43.29
C TYR A 142 -75.31 -21.99 -44.72
N ARG A 143 -75.49 -20.76 -45.19
CA ARG A 143 -75.04 -20.29 -46.51
C ARG A 143 -74.20 -19.04 -46.36
N LEU A 144 -73.07 -19.01 -47.03
CA LEU A 144 -72.16 -17.88 -47.15
C LEU A 144 -72.31 -17.31 -48.55
N GLU A 145 -72.56 -16.00 -48.66
CA GLU A 145 -72.67 -15.29 -49.93
C GLU A 145 -71.59 -14.21 -50.02
N THR A 146 -70.86 -14.16 -51.13
CA THR A 146 -69.84 -13.13 -51.36
C THR A 146 -70.42 -11.94 -52.11
N LEU A 147 -70.18 -10.74 -51.61
CA LEU A 147 -70.66 -9.48 -52.18
C LEU A 147 -69.49 -8.59 -52.62
N ASN A 148 -69.73 -7.73 -53.61
CA ASN A 148 -68.77 -6.73 -54.08
C ASN A 148 -68.82 -5.42 -53.25
N LEU A 149 -68.08 -4.39 -53.69
CA LEU A 149 -68.03 -3.08 -53.05
C LEU A 149 -69.39 -2.37 -53.00
N SER A 150 -70.26 -2.65 -53.96
CA SER A 150 -71.61 -2.08 -54.06
C SER A 150 -72.68 -2.96 -53.40
N ASN A 151 -72.27 -3.89 -52.51
CA ASN A 151 -73.15 -4.83 -51.81
C ASN A 151 -74.02 -5.69 -52.75
N LYS A 152 -73.55 -5.98 -53.98
CA LYS A 152 -74.22 -6.91 -54.91
C LYS A 152 -73.59 -8.31 -54.83
N PRO A 153 -74.40 -9.40 -54.84
CA PRO A 153 -73.89 -10.77 -54.86
C PRO A 153 -73.01 -11.04 -56.08
N LEU A 154 -71.89 -11.73 -55.89
CA LEU A 154 -70.97 -12.16 -56.95
C LEU A 154 -71.32 -13.54 -57.53
N GLY A 155 -72.45 -14.14 -57.13
CA GLY A 155 -72.87 -15.48 -57.55
C GLY A 155 -72.07 -16.64 -56.92
N LYS A 156 -71.09 -16.32 -56.05
CA LYS A 156 -70.29 -17.30 -55.30
C LYS A 156 -70.92 -17.54 -53.94
N SER A 157 -71.37 -18.77 -53.69
CA SER A 157 -71.90 -19.17 -52.39
C SER A 157 -71.40 -20.54 -51.96
N ALA A 158 -71.20 -20.72 -50.66
CA ALA A 158 -70.93 -22.01 -50.04
C ALA A 158 -72.07 -22.33 -49.08
N THR A 159 -72.40 -23.62 -48.94
CA THR A 159 -73.40 -24.08 -47.98
C THR A 159 -72.84 -25.18 -47.11
N ARG A 160 -73.38 -25.29 -45.89
CA ARG A 160 -73.03 -26.36 -44.96
C ARG A 160 -74.23 -26.73 -44.11
N THR A 161 -74.67 -27.97 -44.23
CA THR A 161 -75.74 -28.53 -43.41
C THR A 161 -75.15 -29.28 -42.22
N LEU A 162 -75.67 -29.02 -41.03
CA LEU A 162 -75.27 -29.72 -39.81
C LEU A 162 -76.43 -29.77 -38.81
N LYS A 163 -76.32 -30.71 -37.87
CA LYS A 163 -77.17 -30.76 -36.68
C LYS A 163 -76.51 -29.93 -35.57
N ILE A 164 -77.27 -29.07 -34.91
CA ILE A 164 -76.77 -28.22 -33.84
C ILE A 164 -76.59 -29.07 -32.57
N GLN A 165 -75.37 -29.52 -32.33
CA GLN A 165 -74.96 -30.26 -31.14
C GLN A 165 -73.55 -29.80 -30.72
N PRO A 166 -73.23 -29.73 -29.41
CA PRO A 166 -71.94 -29.26 -28.95
C PRO A 166 -70.78 -30.12 -29.50
N ASP A 167 -69.79 -29.46 -30.06
CA ASP A 167 -68.53 -30.09 -30.46
C ASP A 167 -67.61 -30.14 -29.24
N ILE A 168 -67.76 -31.16 -28.39
CA ILE A 168 -66.88 -31.38 -27.22
C ILE A 168 -65.75 -32.33 -27.65
N PRO A 169 -64.49 -31.85 -27.71
CA PRO A 169 -63.36 -32.72 -28.01
C PRO A 169 -63.20 -33.83 -26.97
N ILE A 170 -62.80 -35.01 -27.44
CA ILE A 170 -62.33 -36.09 -26.58
C ILE A 170 -61.07 -35.67 -25.81
N ALA A 171 -60.80 -36.33 -24.69
CA ALA A 171 -59.57 -36.13 -23.94
C ALA A 171 -58.34 -36.63 -24.74
N PRO A 172 -57.23 -35.89 -24.77
CA PRO A 172 -55.94 -36.47 -25.11
C PRO A 172 -55.56 -37.58 -24.12
N GLN A 173 -54.74 -38.53 -24.57
CA GLN A 173 -54.36 -39.74 -23.81
C GLN A 173 -52.84 -39.87 -23.72
N ASP A 174 -52.35 -40.75 -22.84
CA ASP A 174 -50.93 -41.07 -22.65
C ASP A 174 -50.03 -39.84 -22.41
N LEU A 175 -50.47 -38.86 -21.62
CA LEU A 175 -49.68 -37.69 -21.25
C LEU A 175 -48.46 -38.09 -20.39
N LYS A 176 -47.28 -37.72 -20.87
CA LYS A 176 -45.99 -37.89 -20.22
C LYS A 176 -45.26 -36.56 -20.14
N ALA A 177 -44.51 -36.37 -19.06
CA ALA A 177 -43.62 -35.24 -18.85
C ALA A 177 -42.24 -35.73 -18.44
N GLU A 178 -41.20 -35.31 -19.16
CA GLU A 178 -39.80 -35.64 -18.86
C GLU A 178 -39.01 -34.35 -18.68
N GLY A 179 -38.29 -34.22 -17.56
CA GLY A 179 -37.47 -33.05 -17.24
C GLY A 179 -35.99 -33.26 -17.56
N LYS A 180 -35.37 -32.28 -18.20
CA LYS A 180 -33.92 -32.16 -18.37
C LYS A 180 -33.48 -30.75 -17.98
N GLY A 181 -33.00 -30.58 -16.75
CA GLY A 181 -32.81 -29.26 -16.15
C GLY A 181 -34.15 -28.52 -16.04
N ARG A 182 -34.21 -27.27 -16.51
CA ARG A 182 -35.46 -26.49 -16.57
C ARG A 182 -36.41 -26.92 -17.69
N GLU A 183 -35.91 -27.64 -18.68
CA GLU A 183 -36.70 -27.98 -19.87
C GLU A 183 -37.56 -29.20 -19.57
N ILE A 184 -38.89 -29.02 -19.60
CA ILE A 184 -39.86 -30.10 -19.50
C ILE A 184 -40.41 -30.38 -20.89
N LYS A 185 -40.24 -31.62 -21.34
CA LYS A 185 -40.82 -32.11 -22.58
C LYS A 185 -42.09 -32.91 -22.28
N PHE A 186 -43.21 -32.42 -22.78
CA PHE A 186 -44.50 -33.07 -22.73
C PHE A 186 -44.77 -33.85 -24.02
N GLN A 187 -45.38 -35.01 -23.88
CA GLN A 187 -45.84 -35.85 -24.98
C GLN A 187 -47.20 -36.44 -24.65
N TRP A 188 -48.12 -36.47 -25.61
CA TRP A 188 -49.43 -37.11 -25.47
C TRP A 188 -49.87 -37.68 -26.81
N ARG A 189 -50.99 -38.41 -26.80
CA ARG A 189 -51.65 -38.96 -27.98
C ARG A 189 -53.02 -38.34 -28.21
N PHE A 190 -53.34 -38.11 -29.48
CA PHE A 190 -54.64 -37.65 -29.96
C PHE A 190 -54.93 -38.27 -31.33
N PRO A 191 -56.16 -38.71 -31.65
CA PRO A 191 -56.45 -39.35 -32.93
C PRO A 191 -56.13 -38.45 -34.15
N THR A 192 -55.80 -39.06 -35.28
CA THR A 192 -55.71 -38.35 -36.57
C THR A 192 -57.09 -37.85 -37.00
N ALA A 193 -57.12 -36.79 -37.80
CA ALA A 193 -58.37 -36.35 -38.41
C ALA A 193 -58.80 -37.32 -39.52
N SER A 194 -60.11 -37.49 -39.70
CA SER A 194 -60.67 -38.22 -40.85
C SER A 194 -60.93 -37.24 -41.99
N GLU A 195 -60.65 -37.64 -43.24
CA GLU A 195 -60.98 -36.82 -44.42
C GLU A 195 -62.49 -36.63 -44.63
N GLU A 196 -63.32 -37.51 -44.07
CA GLU A 196 -64.79 -37.46 -44.22
C GLU A 196 -65.45 -36.53 -43.20
N GLN A 197 -64.74 -36.14 -42.14
CA GLN A 197 -65.27 -35.34 -41.02
C GLN A 197 -64.57 -33.99 -40.94
N ASP A 198 -65.33 -32.91 -40.76
CA ASP A 198 -64.74 -31.60 -40.47
C ASP A 198 -64.19 -31.61 -39.04
N ASP A 199 -62.89 -31.85 -38.94
CA ASP A 199 -62.17 -31.82 -37.70
C ASP A 199 -62.31 -30.46 -37.02
N LYS A 200 -62.82 -30.44 -35.79
CA LYS A 200 -63.10 -29.20 -35.05
C LYS A 200 -61.93 -28.74 -34.21
N VAL A 201 -61.04 -29.64 -33.82
CA VAL A 201 -59.95 -29.36 -32.88
C VAL A 201 -58.81 -28.66 -33.62
N MET A 202 -58.40 -27.50 -33.11
CA MET A 202 -57.33 -26.70 -33.70
C MET A 202 -56.04 -26.74 -32.89
N GLN A 203 -56.16 -26.76 -31.56
CA GLN A 203 -55.02 -26.59 -30.68
C GLN A 203 -55.19 -27.38 -29.38
N PHE A 204 -54.10 -27.52 -28.64
CA PHE A 204 -54.08 -28.05 -27.29
C PHE A 204 -53.72 -26.94 -26.30
N GLN A 205 -54.24 -27.06 -25.08
CA GLN A 205 -53.88 -26.23 -23.95
C GLN A 205 -53.33 -27.12 -22.83
N LEU A 206 -52.19 -26.73 -22.27
CA LEU A 206 -51.49 -27.45 -21.23
C LEU A 206 -51.61 -26.66 -19.93
N TYR A 207 -51.93 -27.36 -18.86
CA TYR A 207 -52.18 -26.77 -17.54
C TYR A 207 -51.27 -27.36 -16.48
N ARG A 208 -50.90 -26.55 -15.49
CA ARG A 208 -50.20 -26.98 -14.27
C ARG A 208 -51.01 -26.64 -13.02
N ALA A 209 -50.88 -27.46 -11.98
CA ALA A 209 -51.45 -27.20 -10.67
C ALA A 209 -50.69 -26.08 -9.93
N LEU A 210 -51.43 -25.17 -9.30
CA LEU A 210 -50.87 -24.08 -8.48
C LEU A 210 -50.64 -24.47 -7.02
N ASN A 211 -50.90 -25.72 -6.63
CA ASN A 211 -50.93 -26.17 -5.24
C ASN A 211 -51.79 -25.25 -4.33
N LYS A 212 -52.81 -24.62 -4.92
CA LYS A 212 -53.80 -23.77 -4.26
C LYS A 212 -55.16 -24.39 -4.48
N LYS A 213 -56.05 -24.19 -3.51
CA LYS A 213 -57.44 -24.60 -3.62
C LYS A 213 -58.35 -23.38 -3.74
N ASP A 214 -59.39 -23.50 -4.55
CA ASP A 214 -60.46 -22.50 -4.60
C ASP A 214 -61.34 -22.58 -3.34
N ARG A 215 -62.37 -21.73 -3.26
CA ARG A 215 -63.28 -21.66 -2.10
C ARG A 215 -64.06 -22.96 -1.90
N GLU A 216 -64.19 -23.77 -2.94
CA GLU A 216 -64.86 -25.08 -2.92
C GLU A 216 -63.88 -26.24 -2.70
N GLY A 217 -62.59 -25.97 -2.45
CA GLY A 217 -61.58 -26.98 -2.14
C GLY A 217 -60.99 -27.69 -3.37
N ARG A 218 -61.30 -27.23 -4.58
CA ARG A 218 -60.79 -27.77 -5.85
C ARG A 218 -59.43 -27.17 -6.16
N GLU A 219 -58.53 -27.98 -6.72
CA GLU A 219 -57.21 -27.51 -7.12
C GLU A 219 -57.31 -26.48 -8.24
N ILE A 220 -56.55 -25.39 -8.11
CA ILE A 220 -56.48 -24.33 -9.10
C ILE A 220 -55.37 -24.68 -10.09
N PHE A 221 -55.69 -24.59 -11.37
CA PHE A 221 -54.76 -24.80 -12.46
C PHE A 221 -54.55 -23.53 -13.27
N GLU A 222 -53.36 -23.37 -13.83
CA GLU A 222 -53.07 -22.31 -14.79
C GLU A 222 -52.52 -22.88 -16.09
N LYS A 223 -52.80 -22.17 -17.19
CA LYS A 223 -52.32 -22.52 -18.52
C LYS A 223 -50.83 -22.15 -18.63
N ILE A 224 -50.01 -23.08 -19.11
CA ILE A 224 -48.54 -22.89 -19.19
C ILE A 224 -48.00 -22.62 -20.59
N ASN A 225 -48.76 -22.94 -21.64
CA ASN A 225 -48.36 -22.60 -23.00
C ASN A 225 -48.88 -21.19 -23.38
N PRO A 226 -48.03 -20.17 -23.55
CA PRO A 226 -48.49 -18.83 -23.92
C PRO A 226 -49.03 -18.80 -25.35
N THR A 227 -48.47 -19.61 -26.23
CA THR A 227 -48.90 -19.77 -27.63
C THR A 227 -49.73 -21.05 -27.82
N PRO A 228 -50.61 -21.08 -28.84
CA PRO A 228 -51.39 -22.25 -29.23
C PRO A 228 -50.48 -23.43 -29.57
N ILE A 229 -50.73 -24.60 -28.97
CA ILE A 229 -50.08 -25.83 -29.42
C ILE A 229 -50.92 -26.40 -30.56
N ILE A 230 -50.58 -26.03 -31.80
CA ILE A 230 -51.39 -26.39 -32.98
C ILE A 230 -51.44 -27.90 -33.19
N ARG A 231 -52.64 -28.42 -33.45
CA ARG A 231 -52.86 -29.83 -33.78
C ARG A 231 -52.28 -30.16 -35.15
N ASN A 232 -51.46 -31.20 -35.21
CA ASN A 232 -51.12 -31.86 -36.46
C ASN A 232 -52.16 -32.97 -36.73
N ALA A 233 -52.95 -32.79 -37.80
CA ALA A 233 -54.06 -33.68 -38.15
C ALA A 233 -53.62 -35.08 -38.62
N ASN A 234 -52.38 -35.24 -39.08
CA ASN A 234 -51.86 -36.49 -39.65
C ASN A 234 -51.07 -37.35 -38.68
N THR A 235 -50.81 -36.85 -37.47
CA THR A 235 -50.00 -37.55 -36.49
C THR A 235 -50.80 -37.78 -35.23
N THR A 236 -50.58 -38.94 -34.61
CA THR A 236 -51.22 -39.23 -33.33
C THR A 236 -50.50 -38.61 -32.14
N ASN A 237 -49.26 -38.13 -32.30
CA ASN A 237 -48.45 -37.63 -31.20
C ASN A 237 -48.50 -36.11 -31.12
N GLY A 238 -48.87 -35.58 -29.96
CA GLY A 238 -48.68 -34.18 -29.59
C GLY A 238 -47.45 -34.02 -28.70
N THR A 239 -46.73 -32.92 -28.86
CA THR A 239 -45.55 -32.61 -28.05
C THR A 239 -45.49 -31.13 -27.73
N TYR A 240 -44.98 -30.79 -26.55
CA TYR A 240 -44.71 -29.40 -26.17
C TYR A 240 -43.50 -29.33 -25.23
N THR A 241 -42.72 -28.26 -25.35
CA THR A 241 -41.60 -28.00 -24.43
C THR A 241 -41.90 -26.75 -23.63
N TRP A 242 -41.77 -26.84 -22.32
CA TRP A 242 -41.95 -25.73 -21.38
C TRP A 242 -40.68 -25.55 -20.54
N ILE A 243 -40.36 -24.31 -20.19
CA ILE A 243 -39.23 -23.99 -19.32
C ILE A 243 -39.78 -23.66 -17.94
N ALA A 244 -39.47 -24.50 -16.96
CA ALA A 244 -39.90 -24.32 -15.59
C ALA A 244 -39.19 -23.15 -14.89
N GLY A 245 -39.76 -22.70 -13.77
CA GLY A 245 -39.11 -21.76 -12.83
C GLY A 245 -37.85 -22.36 -12.20
N PRO A 246 -37.02 -21.56 -11.51
CA PRO A 246 -35.80 -22.05 -10.85
C PRO A 246 -36.14 -22.96 -9.66
N ASN A 247 -37.24 -22.69 -8.97
CA ASN A 247 -37.58 -23.37 -7.74
C ASN A 247 -37.90 -24.86 -7.96
N ALA A 248 -37.30 -25.71 -7.13
CA ALA A 248 -37.70 -27.10 -6.99
C ALA A 248 -39.16 -27.19 -6.53
N SER A 249 -39.95 -28.00 -7.23
CA SER A 249 -41.38 -28.16 -6.94
C SER A 249 -41.87 -29.53 -7.42
N ARG A 250 -42.91 -30.04 -6.78
CA ARG A 250 -43.67 -31.18 -7.30
C ARG A 250 -44.90 -30.63 -7.99
N GLU A 251 -45.00 -30.84 -9.30
CA GLU A 251 -46.05 -30.25 -10.14
C GLU A 251 -46.87 -31.33 -10.84
N THR A 252 -48.17 -31.06 -10.96
CA THR A 252 -49.16 -31.90 -11.65
C THR A 252 -49.59 -31.21 -12.93
N PHE A 253 -49.63 -31.94 -14.04
CA PHE A 253 -49.97 -31.41 -15.37
C PHE A 253 -51.09 -32.20 -16.04
N PHE A 254 -51.90 -31.54 -16.87
CA PHE A 254 -52.83 -32.17 -17.81
C PHE A 254 -52.92 -31.36 -19.11
N VAL A 255 -53.40 -32.00 -20.18
CA VAL A 255 -53.63 -31.38 -21.48
C VAL A 255 -55.11 -31.49 -21.88
N VAL A 256 -55.63 -30.46 -22.55
CA VAL A 256 -56.98 -30.45 -23.14
C VAL A 256 -56.90 -30.08 -24.62
N ALA A 257 -57.77 -30.69 -25.42
CA ALA A 257 -58.00 -30.28 -26.80
C ALA A 257 -58.97 -29.08 -26.85
N GLN A 258 -58.80 -28.19 -27.83
CA GLN A 258 -59.64 -27.01 -28.03
C GLN A 258 -60.08 -26.90 -29.50
N THR A 259 -61.36 -26.61 -29.71
CA THR A 259 -61.93 -26.39 -31.05
C THR A 259 -61.56 -25.04 -31.66
N ILE A 260 -61.85 -24.86 -32.96
CA ILE A 260 -61.73 -23.57 -33.65
C ILE A 260 -62.58 -22.45 -33.02
N SER A 261 -63.68 -22.78 -32.34
CA SER A 261 -64.54 -21.82 -31.62
C SER A 261 -64.05 -21.49 -30.20
N GLY A 262 -62.97 -22.15 -29.75
CA GLY A 262 -62.45 -22.02 -28.40
C GLY A 262 -63.07 -22.98 -27.38
N GLN A 263 -63.98 -23.88 -27.77
CA GLN A 263 -64.56 -24.87 -26.86
C GLN A 263 -63.48 -25.85 -26.37
N LEU A 264 -63.32 -25.95 -25.05
CA LEU A 264 -62.43 -26.92 -24.42
C LEU A 264 -63.11 -28.29 -24.35
N GLY A 265 -62.32 -29.34 -24.54
CA GLY A 265 -62.72 -30.73 -24.35
C GLY A 265 -62.52 -31.23 -22.92
N GLN A 266 -62.58 -32.55 -22.78
CA GLN A 266 -62.26 -33.23 -21.53
C GLN A 266 -60.74 -33.17 -21.27
N GLN A 267 -60.35 -33.13 -19.99
CA GLN A 267 -58.94 -33.21 -19.59
C GLN A 267 -58.39 -34.63 -19.79
N SER A 268 -57.11 -34.71 -20.15
CA SER A 268 -56.35 -35.97 -20.06
C SER A 268 -56.22 -36.46 -18.62
N GLU A 269 -55.70 -37.66 -18.44
CA GLU A 269 -55.09 -38.05 -17.17
C GLU A 269 -53.96 -37.08 -16.77
N THR A 270 -53.71 -36.99 -15.47
CA THR A 270 -52.65 -36.14 -14.94
C THR A 270 -51.32 -36.86 -14.92
N THR A 271 -50.24 -36.10 -15.11
CA THR A 271 -48.86 -36.59 -14.88
C THR A 271 -48.18 -35.72 -13.82
N ILE A 272 -47.31 -36.33 -13.01
CA ILE A 272 -46.61 -35.64 -11.91
C ILE A 272 -45.11 -35.67 -12.19
N LEU A 273 -44.46 -34.51 -12.10
CA LEU A 273 -43.01 -34.38 -12.23
C LEU A 273 -42.44 -33.65 -11.01
N THR A 274 -41.32 -34.12 -10.50
CA THR A 274 -40.56 -33.44 -9.43
C THR A 274 -39.41 -32.69 -10.07
N LEU A 275 -39.45 -31.37 -9.98
CA LEU A 275 -38.42 -30.46 -10.45
C LEU A 275 -37.37 -30.30 -9.36
N VAL A 276 -36.10 -30.32 -9.77
CA VAL A 276 -34.95 -30.06 -8.91
C VAL A 276 -34.31 -28.76 -9.40
N ASP A 277 -34.03 -27.85 -8.47
CA ASP A 277 -33.27 -26.66 -8.77
C ASP A 277 -31.80 -27.03 -8.97
N ASN A 278 -31.31 -26.86 -10.19
CA ASN A 278 -29.97 -27.21 -10.60
C ASN A 278 -29.25 -26.04 -11.28
N ILE A 279 -29.69 -24.81 -10.99
CA ILE A 279 -29.16 -23.61 -11.59
C ILE A 279 -28.41 -22.84 -10.52
N PRO A 280 -27.08 -22.77 -10.63
CA PRO A 280 -26.31 -21.88 -9.79
C PRO A 280 -26.79 -20.42 -9.88
N PRO A 281 -26.71 -19.67 -8.76
CA PRO A 281 -26.88 -18.23 -8.80
C PRO A 281 -25.89 -17.54 -9.75
N ASP A 282 -26.23 -16.31 -10.13
CA ASP A 282 -25.29 -15.44 -10.83
C ASP A 282 -24.08 -15.10 -9.92
N PRO A 283 -22.84 -15.13 -10.44
CA PRO A 283 -21.66 -14.80 -9.67
C PRO A 283 -21.61 -13.31 -9.32
N LEU A 284 -21.05 -12.99 -8.16
CA LEU A 284 -20.74 -11.59 -7.81
C LEU A 284 -19.55 -11.07 -8.64
N PRO A 285 -19.52 -9.75 -8.94
CA PRO A 285 -18.44 -9.16 -9.74
C PRO A 285 -17.06 -9.26 -9.07
N GLY A 286 -17.03 -9.34 -7.74
CA GLY A 286 -15.80 -9.36 -6.94
C GLY A 286 -16.05 -8.98 -5.49
N ILE A 287 -14.96 -8.92 -4.74
CA ILE A 287 -14.90 -8.40 -3.39
C ILE A 287 -13.95 -7.19 -3.34
N THR A 288 -14.01 -6.37 -2.31
CA THR A 288 -12.99 -5.36 -1.98
C THR A 288 -12.33 -5.74 -0.67
N ILE A 289 -11.04 -5.47 -0.55
CA ILE A 289 -10.25 -5.83 0.64
C ILE A 289 -9.59 -4.57 1.18
N MET A 290 -9.59 -4.41 2.50
CA MET A 290 -8.83 -3.38 3.20
C MET A 290 -7.91 -4.03 4.23
N ALA A 291 -6.60 -3.80 4.08
CA ALA A 291 -5.59 -4.27 5.03
C ALA A 291 -5.46 -3.32 6.23
N TYR A 292 -5.66 -3.85 7.44
CA TYR A 292 -5.49 -3.11 8.69
C TYR A 292 -4.08 -3.25 9.23
N ARG A 293 -3.69 -2.31 10.10
CA ARG A 293 -2.38 -2.35 10.74
C ARG A 293 -2.23 -3.62 11.58
N ASP A 294 -3.26 -4.04 12.30
CA ASP A 294 -3.28 -5.24 13.18
C ASP A 294 -3.13 -6.60 12.46
N GLY A 295 -2.74 -6.61 11.19
CA GLY A 295 -2.56 -7.81 10.37
C GLY A 295 -3.85 -8.42 9.84
N SER A 296 -5.02 -7.81 10.10
CA SER A 296 -6.30 -8.31 9.60
C SER A 296 -6.66 -7.76 8.21
N LEU A 297 -7.42 -8.54 7.45
CA LEU A 297 -7.94 -8.16 6.13
C LEU A 297 -9.47 -8.12 6.20
N GLN A 298 -10.07 -6.95 5.97
CA GLN A 298 -11.53 -6.84 5.89
C GLN A 298 -12.00 -6.92 4.45
N LEU A 299 -12.81 -7.92 4.17
CA LEU A 299 -13.46 -8.19 2.91
C LEU A 299 -14.86 -7.56 2.92
N THR A 300 -15.26 -6.96 1.79
CA THR A 300 -16.59 -6.38 1.58
C THR A 300 -17.09 -6.70 0.17
N TRP A 301 -18.37 -6.97 -0.01
CA TRP A 301 -18.96 -7.30 -1.32
C TRP A 301 -20.42 -6.82 -1.41
N PRO A 302 -20.98 -6.64 -2.63
CA PRO A 302 -22.38 -6.33 -2.79
C PRO A 302 -23.27 -7.54 -2.47
N GLN A 303 -24.50 -7.30 -1.98
CA GLN A 303 -25.49 -8.35 -1.78
C GLN A 303 -25.91 -8.95 -3.15
N SER A 304 -26.21 -10.25 -3.21
CA SER A 304 -26.70 -10.90 -4.43
C SER A 304 -28.15 -10.50 -4.69
N LEU A 305 -28.47 -10.30 -5.96
CA LEU A 305 -29.82 -10.01 -6.43
C LEU A 305 -30.52 -11.23 -7.03
N THR A 306 -29.85 -12.39 -7.05
CA THR A 306 -30.47 -13.63 -7.51
C THR A 306 -31.62 -14.00 -6.56
N PRO A 307 -32.86 -14.22 -7.05
CA PRO A 307 -34.04 -14.38 -6.19
C PRO A 307 -33.99 -15.52 -5.17
N ASP A 308 -33.22 -16.57 -5.45
CA ASP A 308 -33.06 -17.79 -4.65
C ASP A 308 -31.73 -17.85 -3.87
N ALA A 309 -30.91 -16.79 -3.92
CA ALA A 309 -29.65 -16.73 -3.18
C ALA A 309 -29.90 -16.88 -1.67
N ALA A 310 -29.23 -17.83 -1.04
CA ALA A 310 -29.32 -18.11 0.39
C ALA A 310 -28.12 -17.56 1.17
N GLY A 311 -26.95 -17.47 0.55
CA GLY A 311 -25.75 -16.98 1.23
C GLY A 311 -24.47 -17.07 0.41
N TYR A 312 -23.34 -17.08 1.12
CA TYR A 312 -22.01 -16.98 0.53
C TYR A 312 -20.99 -17.95 1.12
N HIS A 313 -20.04 -18.38 0.30
CA HIS A 313 -18.76 -18.92 0.76
C HIS A 313 -17.61 -18.00 0.32
N LEU A 314 -16.80 -17.60 1.31
CA LEU A 314 -15.53 -16.93 1.06
C LEU A 314 -14.41 -17.95 0.89
N LEU A 315 -13.61 -17.69 -0.12
CA LEU A 315 -12.54 -18.54 -0.59
C LEU A 315 -11.22 -17.78 -0.46
N ARG A 316 -10.16 -18.44 0.02
CA ARG A 316 -8.82 -17.87 0.17
C ARG A 316 -7.78 -18.80 -0.45
N SER A 317 -6.75 -18.21 -1.06
CA SER A 317 -5.57 -18.92 -1.53
C SER A 317 -4.28 -18.11 -1.25
N PRO A 318 -3.15 -18.75 -0.91
CA PRO A 318 -1.86 -18.07 -0.79
C PRO A 318 -1.24 -17.69 -2.15
N ARG A 319 -1.70 -18.25 -3.27
CA ARG A 319 -1.25 -17.92 -4.63
C ARG A 319 -2.40 -17.91 -5.62
N PHE A 320 -2.30 -17.09 -6.66
CA PHE A 320 -3.35 -16.97 -7.67
C PHE A 320 -3.66 -18.31 -8.37
N GLU A 321 -2.62 -19.09 -8.68
CA GLU A 321 -2.71 -20.35 -9.44
C GLU A 321 -3.06 -21.57 -8.58
N ASP A 322 -2.97 -21.44 -7.26
CA ASP A 322 -3.25 -22.53 -6.33
C ASP A 322 -4.77 -22.74 -6.15
N GLY A 323 -5.15 -23.88 -5.58
CA GLY A 323 -6.52 -24.14 -5.16
C GLY A 323 -6.97 -23.16 -4.08
N TYR A 324 -8.26 -22.78 -4.12
CA TYR A 324 -8.84 -21.90 -3.11
C TYR A 324 -9.59 -22.72 -2.06
N GLU A 325 -9.34 -22.43 -0.79
CA GLU A 325 -9.99 -23.08 0.35
C GLU A 325 -11.09 -22.20 0.93
N ARG A 326 -12.15 -22.81 1.47
CA ARG A 326 -13.21 -22.06 2.16
C ARG A 326 -12.69 -21.54 3.50
N LEU A 327 -12.89 -20.26 3.77
CA LEU A 327 -12.54 -19.65 5.07
C LEU A 327 -13.42 -20.15 6.20
N LEU A 328 -14.68 -20.43 5.89
CA LEU A 328 -15.70 -20.90 6.83
C LEU A 328 -16.33 -22.18 6.30
N THR A 329 -16.51 -23.16 7.19
CA THR A 329 -17.22 -24.41 6.87
C THR A 329 -18.70 -24.16 6.61
N GLN A 330 -19.32 -23.25 7.37
CA GLN A 330 -20.71 -22.87 7.19
C GLN A 330 -20.83 -21.69 6.22
N MET A 331 -21.94 -21.69 5.48
CA MET A 331 -22.31 -20.60 4.59
C MET A 331 -22.64 -19.35 5.41
N MET A 332 -22.19 -18.19 4.96
CA MET A 332 -22.55 -16.90 5.54
C MET A 332 -23.95 -16.49 5.06
N PRO A 333 -24.76 -15.85 5.90
CA PRO A 333 -26.11 -15.43 5.53
C PRO A 333 -26.09 -14.36 4.43
N LEU A 334 -27.12 -14.32 3.59
CA LEU A 334 -27.27 -13.34 2.51
C LEU A 334 -27.18 -11.88 2.98
N SER A 335 -27.60 -11.58 4.21
CA SER A 335 -27.54 -10.23 4.78
C SER A 335 -26.13 -9.78 5.19
N GLN A 336 -25.17 -10.70 5.25
CA GLN A 336 -23.79 -10.39 5.62
C GLN A 336 -22.97 -10.08 4.37
N THR A 337 -22.53 -8.84 4.27
CA THR A 337 -21.76 -8.30 3.13
C THR A 337 -20.32 -7.90 3.49
N THR A 338 -19.88 -8.27 4.70
CA THR A 338 -18.52 -8.01 5.19
C THR A 338 -18.02 -9.16 6.06
N PHE A 339 -16.71 -9.39 6.04
CA PHE A 339 -16.01 -10.36 6.87
C PHE A 339 -14.59 -9.88 7.15
N THR A 340 -14.06 -10.15 8.33
CA THR A 340 -12.66 -9.83 8.65
C THR A 340 -11.88 -11.12 8.86
N ASP A 341 -10.96 -11.40 7.93
CA ASP A 341 -10.00 -12.49 8.11
C ASP A 341 -8.89 -12.06 9.06
N ARG A 342 -8.66 -12.90 10.06
CA ARG A 342 -7.63 -12.75 11.11
C ARG A 342 -6.82 -14.03 11.31
N LYS A 343 -7.16 -15.11 10.60
CA LYS A 343 -6.71 -16.46 10.92
C LYS A 343 -5.60 -16.88 9.96
N ASP A 344 -4.45 -17.30 10.49
CA ASP A 344 -3.33 -17.84 9.71
C ASP A 344 -2.78 -16.87 8.63
N LEU A 345 -2.91 -15.57 8.89
CA LEU A 345 -2.34 -14.50 8.06
C LEU A 345 -0.89 -14.24 8.47
N ILE A 346 0.01 -14.30 7.49
CA ILE A 346 1.43 -14.02 7.70
C ILE A 346 1.72 -12.60 7.20
N SER A 347 2.27 -11.76 8.08
CA SER A 347 2.75 -10.41 7.75
C SER A 347 3.63 -10.39 6.49
N GLY A 348 3.41 -9.41 5.61
CA GLY A 348 4.14 -9.26 4.36
C GLY A 348 3.79 -10.27 3.25
N LYS A 349 2.90 -11.24 3.51
CA LYS A 349 2.42 -12.18 2.48
C LYS A 349 1.16 -11.68 1.79
N ALA A 350 1.08 -11.95 0.49
CA ALA A 350 -0.12 -11.74 -0.31
C ALA A 350 -1.07 -12.92 -0.16
N TYR A 351 -2.37 -12.62 -0.12
CA TYR A 351 -3.45 -13.59 -0.17
C TYR A 351 -4.45 -13.19 -1.23
N TYR A 352 -5.04 -14.18 -1.88
CA TYR A 352 -6.05 -14.03 -2.92
C TYR A 352 -7.38 -14.49 -2.38
N TYR A 353 -8.43 -13.73 -2.65
CA TYR A 353 -9.75 -14.03 -2.16
C TYR A 353 -10.80 -13.95 -3.27
N SER A 354 -11.73 -14.90 -3.24
CA SER A 354 -12.90 -14.95 -4.10
C SER A 354 -14.14 -15.23 -3.27
N ILE A 355 -15.30 -14.98 -3.84
CA ILE A 355 -16.59 -15.31 -3.24
C ILE A 355 -17.44 -16.10 -4.24
N VAL A 356 -18.24 -17.04 -3.72
CA VAL A 356 -19.31 -17.71 -4.46
C VAL A 356 -20.64 -17.44 -3.76
N VAL A 357 -21.69 -17.33 -4.55
CA VAL A 357 -23.08 -17.24 -4.08
C VAL A 357 -23.67 -18.64 -4.07
N VAL A 358 -24.41 -18.96 -3.03
CA VAL A 358 -25.08 -20.25 -2.88
C VAL A 358 -26.58 -20.01 -2.79
N ASP A 359 -27.38 -20.79 -3.53
CA ASP A 359 -28.85 -20.74 -3.43
C ASP A 359 -29.39 -21.61 -2.29
N ALA A 360 -30.73 -21.63 -2.14
CA ALA A 360 -31.43 -22.46 -1.17
C ALA A 360 -31.35 -23.97 -1.46
N ALA A 361 -31.04 -24.38 -2.69
CA ALA A 361 -30.87 -25.76 -3.11
C ALA A 361 -29.42 -26.28 -2.93
N GLY A 362 -28.48 -25.38 -2.66
CA GLY A 362 -27.06 -25.67 -2.48
C GLY A 362 -26.22 -25.58 -3.76
N ASN A 363 -26.75 -25.03 -4.87
CA ASN A 363 -25.94 -24.78 -6.06
C ASN A 363 -25.04 -23.56 -5.82
N GLU A 364 -23.78 -23.64 -6.25
CA GLU A 364 -22.80 -22.57 -6.10
C GLU A 364 -22.51 -21.91 -7.44
N SER A 365 -22.54 -20.58 -7.46
CA SER A 365 -22.15 -19.77 -8.62
C SER A 365 -20.71 -20.05 -9.06
N GLU A 366 -20.34 -19.59 -10.25
CA GLU A 366 -18.91 -19.41 -10.55
C GLU A 366 -18.25 -18.50 -9.51
N ARG A 367 -16.93 -18.67 -9.32
CA ARG A 367 -16.17 -17.80 -8.42
C ARG A 367 -16.12 -16.38 -8.98
N SER A 368 -16.24 -15.39 -8.10
CA SER A 368 -15.93 -14.02 -8.47
C SER A 368 -14.47 -13.89 -8.92
N ASN A 369 -14.18 -12.80 -9.65
CA ASN A 369 -12.79 -12.41 -9.90
C ASN A 369 -12.01 -12.34 -8.58
N PRO A 370 -10.83 -12.99 -8.49
CA PRO A 370 -10.05 -12.98 -7.27
C PRO A 370 -9.41 -11.61 -7.06
N VAL A 371 -9.37 -11.18 -5.80
CA VAL A 371 -8.69 -9.95 -5.38
C VAL A 371 -7.52 -10.30 -4.50
N MET A 372 -6.37 -9.69 -4.81
CA MET A 372 -5.13 -9.84 -4.05
C MET A 372 -5.01 -8.70 -3.05
N GLU A 373 -4.60 -9.03 -1.83
CA GLU A 373 -4.15 -8.04 -0.85
C GLU A 373 -2.95 -8.56 -0.06
N ILE A 374 -2.06 -7.65 0.35
CA ILE A 374 -0.88 -7.95 1.17
C ILE A 374 -1.19 -7.63 2.63
N VAL A 375 -0.95 -8.59 3.51
CA VAL A 375 -1.05 -8.38 4.95
C VAL A 375 0.03 -7.39 5.37
N LYS A 376 -0.37 -6.30 6.05
CA LYS A 376 0.60 -5.30 6.51
C LYS A 376 1.65 -5.94 7.41
N ASP A 377 2.90 -5.67 7.11
CA ASP A 377 4.02 -6.15 7.89
C ASP A 377 4.19 -5.33 9.17
N GLN A 378 4.20 -6.03 10.30
CA GLN A 378 4.33 -5.45 11.63
C GLN A 378 5.52 -6.00 12.42
N VAL A 379 6.27 -6.94 11.84
CA VAL A 379 7.34 -7.62 12.57
C VAL A 379 8.61 -6.80 12.40
N PRO A 380 9.11 -6.13 13.45
CA PRO A 380 10.33 -5.37 13.32
C PRO A 380 11.52 -6.31 13.09
N PRO A 381 12.59 -5.84 12.43
CA PRO A 381 13.86 -6.54 12.41
C PRO A 381 14.37 -6.82 13.82
N PRO A 382 15.18 -7.88 14.03
CA PRO A 382 15.86 -8.07 15.30
C PRO A 382 16.86 -6.91 15.57
N PRO A 383 17.08 -6.53 16.84
CA PRO A 383 17.98 -5.44 17.17
C PRO A 383 19.42 -5.74 16.76
N PRO A 384 20.18 -4.76 16.23
CA PRO A 384 21.58 -4.98 15.87
C PRO A 384 22.41 -5.41 17.08
N GLN A 385 23.36 -6.33 16.88
CA GLN A 385 24.18 -6.87 17.96
C GLN A 385 25.63 -6.41 17.85
N GLY A 386 26.38 -6.47 18.96
CA GLY A 386 27.82 -6.22 18.96
C GLY A 386 28.22 -4.79 18.62
N LEU A 387 27.35 -3.80 18.91
CA LEU A 387 27.66 -2.39 18.67
C LEU A 387 28.91 -1.97 19.46
N LYS A 388 29.87 -1.37 18.75
CA LYS A 388 31.09 -0.78 19.29
C LYS A 388 31.23 0.65 18.79
N ALA A 389 31.82 1.51 19.62
CA ALA A 389 32.20 2.87 19.26
C ALA A 389 33.69 3.06 19.51
N ASP A 390 34.44 3.38 18.46
CA ASP A 390 35.89 3.54 18.51
C ASP A 390 36.30 4.96 18.10
N LEU A 391 37.02 5.66 18.99
CA LEU A 391 37.50 7.02 18.75
C LEU A 391 38.86 6.95 18.05
N GLN A 392 38.90 7.44 16.80
CA GLN A 392 40.11 7.46 15.99
C GLN A 392 41.00 8.67 16.33
N PRO A 393 42.34 8.59 16.08
CA PRO A 393 43.26 9.71 16.31
C PRO A 393 42.91 11.00 15.56
N ASN A 394 42.17 10.92 14.46
CA ASN A 394 41.71 12.06 13.66
C ASN A 394 40.41 12.71 14.18
N LYS A 395 39.96 12.34 15.39
CA LYS A 395 38.71 12.75 16.05
C LYS A 395 37.41 12.24 15.41
N ASP A 396 37.48 11.24 14.52
CA ASP A 396 36.29 10.54 14.03
C ASP A 396 35.87 9.43 15.02
N ILE A 397 34.57 9.26 15.22
CA ILE A 397 34.03 8.16 16.05
C ILE A 397 33.41 7.13 15.10
N VAL A 398 34.04 5.96 15.02
CA VAL A 398 33.61 4.87 14.14
C VAL A 398 32.75 3.90 14.91
N LEU A 399 31.48 3.81 14.52
CA LEU A 399 30.51 2.86 15.05
C LEU A 399 30.47 1.63 14.15
N THR A 400 30.52 0.44 14.73
CA THR A 400 30.39 -0.85 14.00
C THR A 400 29.48 -1.80 14.75
N TRP A 401 28.72 -2.61 14.04
CA TRP A 401 27.85 -3.65 14.61
C TRP A 401 27.81 -4.89 13.71
N ASN A 402 27.20 -5.98 14.19
CA ASN A 402 26.98 -7.17 13.39
C ASN A 402 25.84 -6.91 12.40
N ALA A 403 26.03 -7.26 11.13
CA ALA A 403 24.99 -7.15 10.12
C ALA A 403 23.78 -8.02 10.47
N THR A 404 22.60 -7.45 10.35
CA THR A 404 21.32 -8.14 10.52
C THR A 404 20.89 -8.73 9.18
N GLU A 405 20.86 -10.06 9.06
CA GLU A 405 20.43 -10.75 7.85
C GLU A 405 18.90 -10.97 7.87
N VAL A 406 18.16 -9.96 7.41
CA VAL A 406 16.73 -10.06 7.12
C VAL A 406 16.45 -9.54 5.71
N TYR A 407 15.57 -10.21 4.98
CA TYR A 407 15.36 -9.97 3.54
C TYR A 407 14.69 -8.62 3.24
N ASP A 408 14.01 -8.04 4.22
CA ASP A 408 13.25 -6.79 4.15
C ASP A 408 13.91 -5.64 4.92
N LEU A 409 15.18 -5.79 5.34
CA LEU A 409 15.92 -4.70 5.96
C LEU A 409 16.01 -3.50 5.00
N LYS A 410 15.49 -2.35 5.41
CA LYS A 410 15.57 -1.11 4.64
C LYS A 410 16.83 -0.33 4.97
N SER A 411 17.10 -0.09 6.26
CA SER A 411 18.26 0.66 6.74
C SER A 411 18.51 0.48 8.24
N TYR A 412 19.65 0.98 8.72
CA TYR A 412 19.92 1.26 10.13
C TYR A 412 19.74 2.76 10.42
N VAL A 413 19.31 3.08 11.64
CA VAL A 413 19.26 4.44 12.15
C VAL A 413 20.22 4.56 13.32
N VAL A 414 21.15 5.50 13.22
CA VAL A 414 22.13 5.79 14.27
C VAL A 414 21.67 7.00 15.06
N LEU A 415 21.64 6.83 16.37
CA LEU A 415 21.21 7.81 17.35
C LEU A 415 22.36 8.14 18.30
N ARG A 416 22.36 9.36 18.83
CA ARG A 416 23.32 9.82 19.84
C ARG A 416 22.62 10.60 20.93
N LYS A 417 23.07 10.43 22.17
CA LYS A 417 22.58 11.16 23.35
C LYS A 417 23.72 11.47 24.29
N ARG A 418 23.73 12.67 24.88
CA ARG A 418 24.70 13.01 25.93
C ARG A 418 24.29 12.36 27.26
N VAL A 419 25.23 11.73 27.95
CA VAL A 419 25.01 11.15 29.28
C VAL A 419 25.12 12.28 30.31
N LYS A 420 23.98 12.90 30.63
CA LYS A 420 23.86 13.97 31.63
C LYS A 420 22.50 13.91 32.29
N LYS A 421 22.43 14.20 33.60
CA LYS A 421 21.16 14.25 34.35
C LYS A 421 20.18 15.20 33.65
N GLY A 422 18.96 14.73 33.40
CA GLY A 422 17.91 15.48 32.70
C GLY A 422 17.91 15.37 31.18
N VAL A 423 18.90 14.71 30.56
CA VAL A 423 18.91 14.46 29.11
C VAL A 423 18.41 13.04 28.83
N THR A 424 17.22 12.94 28.24
CA THR A 424 16.59 11.66 27.89
C THR A 424 16.40 11.46 26.37
N ALA A 425 16.38 12.55 25.60
CA ALA A 425 16.11 12.52 24.17
C ALA A 425 17.32 12.06 23.34
N TRP A 426 17.07 11.17 22.39
CA TRP A 426 18.02 10.75 21.36
C TRP A 426 17.98 11.70 20.17
N VAL A 427 19.13 11.94 19.54
CA VAL A 427 19.23 12.69 18.28
C VAL A 427 19.72 11.76 17.20
N GLN A 428 18.98 11.69 16.08
CA GLN A 428 19.43 10.95 14.92
C GLN A 428 20.61 11.63 14.24
N VAL A 429 21.67 10.86 14.00
CA VAL A 429 22.92 11.34 13.37
C VAL A 429 23.12 10.78 11.96
N SER A 430 22.50 9.64 11.63
CA SER A 430 22.47 9.11 10.26
C SER A 430 21.45 9.89 9.41
N ARG A 431 21.89 10.52 8.31
CA ARG A 431 21.01 11.29 7.40
C ARG A 431 20.49 10.49 6.21
N ASP A 432 21.23 9.48 5.77
CA ASP A 432 20.91 8.65 4.61
C ASP A 432 20.41 7.26 5.03
N SER A 433 19.81 6.52 4.08
CA SER A 433 19.44 5.11 4.28
C SER A 433 20.70 4.26 4.42
N LEU A 434 21.16 4.11 5.67
CA LEU A 434 22.37 3.40 5.99
C LEU A 434 22.15 1.89 5.85
N LYS A 435 22.73 1.26 4.82
CA LYS A 435 22.63 -0.19 4.61
C LYS A 435 23.80 -0.98 5.17
N TYR A 436 24.93 -0.32 5.40
CA TYR A 436 26.14 -0.92 5.93
C TYR A 436 26.10 -0.97 7.45
N ASN A 437 26.84 -1.93 8.03
CA ASN A 437 26.95 -2.16 9.46
C ASN A 437 28.01 -1.28 10.15
N GLN A 438 28.25 -0.09 9.58
CA GLN A 438 29.24 0.87 10.05
C GLN A 438 28.75 2.29 9.81
N PHE A 439 29.06 3.20 10.75
CA PHE A 439 28.79 4.64 10.64
C PHE A 439 29.92 5.45 11.26
N THR A 440 30.29 6.58 10.64
CA THR A 440 31.32 7.48 11.18
C THR A 440 30.67 8.79 11.63
N ASP A 441 30.68 9.06 12.93
CA ASP A 441 30.29 10.35 13.50
C ASP A 441 31.49 11.30 13.54
N THR A 442 31.37 12.43 12.84
CA THR A 442 32.42 13.47 12.73
C THR A 442 32.17 14.68 13.64
N ALA A 443 31.18 14.59 14.55
CA ALA A 443 30.78 15.72 15.37
C ALA A 443 31.86 16.19 16.36
N LEU A 444 32.71 15.28 16.86
CA LEU A 444 33.85 15.67 17.70
C LEU A 444 34.85 16.51 16.90
N LYS A 445 35.24 16.04 15.71
CA LYS A 445 36.10 16.79 14.77
C LYS A 445 35.54 18.17 14.39
N GLN A 446 34.22 18.33 14.42
CA GLN A 446 33.51 19.59 14.15
C GLN A 446 33.27 20.44 15.40
N ASN A 447 33.86 20.09 16.55
CA ASN A 447 33.67 20.76 17.85
C ASN A 447 32.21 20.83 18.32
N ARG A 448 31.39 19.82 17.95
CA ARG A 448 29.97 19.69 18.35
C ARG A 448 29.77 18.71 19.50
N LEU A 449 30.82 17.97 19.90
CA LEU A 449 30.85 17.17 21.11
C LEU A 449 31.82 17.81 22.10
N GLU A 450 31.47 17.76 23.38
CA GLU A 450 32.29 18.28 24.47
C GLU A 450 33.32 17.21 24.87
N GLU A 451 34.60 17.58 24.87
CA GLU A 451 35.67 16.77 25.43
C GLU A 451 35.45 16.56 26.95
N GLY A 452 35.85 15.41 27.48
CA GLY A 452 35.59 14.98 28.86
C GLY A 452 34.16 14.45 29.13
N ALA A 453 33.19 14.68 28.24
CA ALA A 453 31.82 14.21 28.39
C ALA A 453 31.61 12.77 27.88
N ALA A 454 30.60 12.09 28.41
CA ALA A 454 30.16 10.79 27.93
C ALA A 454 28.92 10.89 27.03
N TYR A 455 28.87 10.07 26.00
CA TYR A 455 27.78 9.99 25.04
C TYR A 455 27.37 8.53 24.83
N ASP A 456 26.07 8.27 24.81
CA ASP A 456 25.53 7.01 24.32
C ASP A 456 25.37 7.13 22.80
N PHE A 457 25.89 6.13 22.08
CA PHE A 457 25.63 5.90 20.67
C PHE A 457 24.76 4.68 20.52
N ALA A 458 23.70 4.80 19.74
CA ALA A 458 22.66 3.80 19.58
C ALA A 458 22.45 3.47 18.11
N VAL A 459 22.04 2.24 17.83
CA VAL A 459 21.61 1.80 16.51
C VAL A 459 20.31 1.01 16.62
N THR A 460 19.40 1.24 15.68
CA THR A 460 18.17 0.46 15.48
C THR A 460 18.08 0.07 14.00
N ALA A 461 17.53 -1.10 13.71
CA ALA A 461 17.25 -1.57 12.35
C ALA A 461 15.80 -1.22 11.97
N VAL A 462 15.59 -0.84 10.71
CA VAL A 462 14.26 -0.56 10.17
C VAL A 462 14.03 -1.35 8.89
N ASP A 463 12.86 -1.98 8.77
CA ASP A 463 12.44 -2.71 7.58
C ASP A 463 11.77 -1.81 6.52
N HIS A 464 11.38 -2.41 5.40
CA HIS A 464 10.65 -1.73 4.33
C HIS A 464 9.24 -1.27 4.73
N ALA A 465 8.64 -1.87 5.76
CA ALA A 465 7.35 -1.53 6.33
C ALA A 465 7.41 -0.43 7.42
N LEU A 466 8.61 0.08 7.72
CA LEU A 466 8.91 1.09 8.73
C LEU A 466 8.70 0.62 10.18
N ASN A 467 8.84 -0.69 10.45
CA ASN A 467 8.94 -1.18 11.82
C ASN A 467 10.39 -1.04 12.31
N PHE A 468 10.55 -0.58 13.55
CA PHE A 468 11.85 -0.34 14.17
C PHE A 468 12.16 -1.42 15.19
N SER A 469 13.37 -1.96 15.14
CA SER A 469 13.87 -2.85 16.19
C SER A 469 14.03 -2.09 17.51
N ASP A 470 14.17 -2.85 18.59
CA ASP A 470 14.73 -2.30 19.83
C ASP A 470 16.10 -1.64 19.58
N THR A 471 16.45 -0.70 20.45
CA THR A 471 17.69 0.06 20.32
C THR A 471 18.84 -0.61 21.07
N THR A 472 19.93 -0.89 20.37
CA THR A 472 21.20 -1.31 20.99
C THR A 472 22.10 -0.10 21.15
N PHE A 473 22.72 0.10 22.32
CA PHE A 473 23.58 1.26 22.56
C PHE A 473 24.88 0.90 23.28
N VAL A 474 25.88 1.77 23.10
CA VAL A 474 27.18 1.73 23.76
C VAL A 474 27.54 3.13 24.24
N THR A 475 28.13 3.24 25.43
CA THR A 475 28.60 4.52 25.97
C THR A 475 30.08 4.73 25.63
N LEU A 476 30.40 5.89 25.07
CA LEU A 476 31.77 6.34 24.80
C LEU A 476 32.05 7.61 25.62
N LYS A 477 33.11 7.59 26.44
CA LYS A 477 33.63 8.78 27.11
C LYS A 477 34.66 9.44 26.20
N ILE A 478 34.43 10.69 25.82
CA ILE A 478 35.37 11.48 25.03
C ILE A 478 36.49 11.94 25.98
N PRO A 479 37.76 11.55 25.75
CA PRO A 479 38.88 12.08 26.52
C PRO A 479 39.10 13.56 26.23
N ASP A 480 39.80 14.26 27.12
CA ASP A 480 40.32 15.59 26.81
C ASP A 480 41.52 15.44 25.86
N LEU A 481 41.39 16.04 24.68
CA LEU A 481 42.38 15.96 23.60
C LEU A 481 43.02 17.32 23.33
N THR A 482 42.67 18.33 24.11
CA THR A 482 43.14 19.70 23.92
C THR A 482 44.33 19.93 24.84
N PRO A 483 45.56 20.09 24.29
CA PRO A 483 46.69 20.39 25.14
C PRO A 483 46.54 21.74 25.85
N PRO A 484 47.14 21.89 27.04
CA PRO A 484 47.10 23.15 27.76
C PRO A 484 47.82 24.26 27.00
N GLU A 485 47.50 25.51 27.32
CA GLU A 485 48.25 26.66 26.82
C GLU A 485 49.67 26.70 27.44
N PRO A 486 50.68 27.20 26.71
CA PRO A 486 52.03 27.33 27.25
C PRO A 486 52.06 28.27 28.48
N PRO A 487 52.97 28.03 29.44
CA PRO A 487 53.25 29.00 30.50
C PRO A 487 53.77 30.32 29.90
N ALA A 488 53.47 31.44 30.55
CA ALA A 488 53.84 32.78 30.07
C ALA A 488 55.11 33.31 30.78
N GLN A 489 55.76 34.31 30.18
CA GLN A 489 56.86 35.08 30.78
C GLN A 489 58.01 34.24 31.36
N ILE A 490 58.58 33.34 30.56
CA ILE A 490 59.77 32.59 30.99
C ILE A 490 60.97 33.55 31.03
N THR A 491 61.50 33.77 32.23
CA THR A 491 62.67 34.61 32.48
C THR A 491 63.81 33.78 33.05
N ALA A 492 65.02 34.06 32.60
CA ALA A 492 66.23 33.44 33.10
C ALA A 492 67.25 34.54 33.43
N ALA A 493 67.79 34.54 34.63
CA ALA A 493 68.70 35.58 35.12
C ALA A 493 69.95 34.97 35.75
N ASN A 494 71.12 35.34 35.22
CA ASN A 494 72.42 34.96 35.77
C ASN A 494 72.64 35.64 37.12
N GLN A 495 72.89 34.86 38.18
CA GLN A 495 73.15 35.36 39.53
C GLN A 495 74.65 35.38 39.80
N LEU A 496 75.32 36.39 39.22
CA LEU A 496 76.76 36.61 39.32
C LEU A 496 77.59 35.37 38.95
N GLY A 497 77.09 34.55 38.03
CA GLY A 497 77.78 33.37 37.55
C GLY A 497 77.69 32.13 38.45
N ARG A 498 77.02 32.22 39.61
CA ARG A 498 76.92 31.09 40.55
C ARG A 498 75.83 30.09 40.21
N TYR A 499 74.73 30.58 39.65
CA TYR A 499 73.55 29.82 39.23
C TYR A 499 72.67 30.70 38.35
N ILE A 500 71.74 30.08 37.62
CA ILE A 500 70.70 30.79 36.89
C ILE A 500 69.36 30.59 37.59
N ASN A 501 68.67 31.71 37.83
CA ASN A 501 67.28 31.69 38.27
C ASN A 501 66.35 31.71 37.09
N VAL A 502 65.53 30.67 36.97
CA VAL A 502 64.49 30.55 35.95
C VAL A 502 63.14 30.73 36.62
N SER A 503 62.28 31.57 36.08
CA SER A 503 60.90 31.73 36.59
C SER A 503 59.91 31.95 35.46
N TRP A 504 58.66 31.56 35.68
CA TRP A 504 57.57 31.72 34.72
C TRP A 504 56.25 32.01 35.41
N LEU A 505 55.25 32.46 34.64
CA LEU A 505 53.86 32.53 35.08
C LEU A 505 53.14 31.22 34.75
N ASN A 506 52.07 30.95 35.51
CA ASN A 506 51.22 29.79 35.28
C ASN A 506 50.62 29.81 33.86
N SER A 507 50.39 28.62 33.31
CA SER A 507 49.53 28.46 32.16
C SER A 507 48.12 28.98 32.48
N PRO A 508 47.44 29.66 31.54
CA PRO A 508 46.03 30.03 31.65
C PRO A 508 45.08 28.82 31.73
N SER A 509 45.53 27.64 31.29
CA SER A 509 44.75 26.40 31.35
C SER A 509 44.57 25.91 32.79
N THR A 510 43.34 25.53 33.14
CA THR A 510 42.93 25.21 34.52
C THR A 510 43.21 23.77 34.95
N ASP A 511 43.58 22.91 34.01
CA ASP A 511 43.73 21.45 34.10
C ASP A 511 45.21 21.00 34.10
N VAL A 512 46.14 21.96 34.14
CA VAL A 512 47.58 21.72 34.22
C VAL A 512 47.96 21.12 35.58
N VAL A 513 48.67 19.99 35.57
CA VAL A 513 49.09 19.28 36.80
C VAL A 513 50.60 19.35 37.04
N GLN A 514 51.40 19.65 36.00
CA GLN A 514 52.85 19.77 36.10
C GLN A 514 53.44 20.58 34.95
N TYR A 515 54.69 21.03 35.13
CA TYR A 515 55.52 21.67 34.12
C TYR A 515 56.78 20.84 33.88
N GLN A 516 57.21 20.74 32.63
CA GLN A 516 58.52 20.18 32.29
C GLN A 516 59.44 21.31 31.86
N LEU A 517 60.57 21.43 32.54
CA LEU A 517 61.61 22.42 32.29
C LEU A 517 62.75 21.76 31.53
N PHE A 518 63.07 22.31 30.37
CA PHE A 518 64.16 21.88 29.51
C PHE A 518 65.26 22.95 29.47
N ARG A 519 66.49 22.51 29.22
CA ARG A 519 67.68 23.36 29.11
C ARG A 519 68.43 23.06 27.82
N SER A 520 68.79 24.11 27.09
CA SER A 520 69.74 24.09 25.97
C SER A 520 71.01 24.86 26.35
N GLU A 521 72.17 24.33 25.98
CA GLU A 521 73.49 24.93 26.22
C GLU A 521 74.16 25.25 24.89
N ASN A 522 74.62 26.48 24.66
CA ASN A 522 75.26 26.89 23.40
C ASN A 522 74.50 26.47 22.12
N ASN A 523 73.17 26.50 22.17
CA ASN A 523 72.27 26.07 21.09
C ASN A 523 72.33 24.56 20.76
N THR A 524 72.79 23.72 21.68
CA THR A 524 72.62 22.26 21.60
C THR A 524 71.14 21.87 21.80
N PRO A 525 70.70 20.67 21.36
CA PRO A 525 69.35 20.19 21.62
C PRO A 525 69.00 20.24 23.10
N GLU A 526 67.77 20.64 23.38
CA GLU A 526 67.26 20.76 24.73
C GLU A 526 67.19 19.39 25.44
N THR A 527 67.55 19.38 26.73
CA THR A 527 67.44 18.20 27.59
C THR A 527 66.48 18.49 28.74
N LEU A 528 65.72 17.48 29.18
CA LEU A 528 64.82 17.62 30.32
C LEU A 528 65.63 17.85 31.59
N LEU A 529 65.51 19.03 32.18
CA LEU A 529 66.19 19.41 33.41
C LEU A 529 65.39 19.00 34.64
N SER A 530 64.08 19.23 34.63
CA SER A 530 63.21 18.89 35.77
C SER A 530 61.74 18.77 35.39
N THR A 531 60.96 18.05 36.20
CA THR A 531 59.48 18.04 36.16
C THR A 531 58.96 18.57 37.49
N LEU A 532 58.18 19.64 37.44
CA LEU A 532 57.82 20.47 38.58
C LEU A 532 56.30 20.52 38.76
N LYS A 533 55.84 20.40 40.00
CA LYS A 533 54.42 20.51 40.37
C LYS A 533 54.24 21.71 41.29
N ASN A 534 53.21 22.52 41.05
CA ASN A 534 52.85 23.69 41.85
C ASN A 534 54.01 24.66 42.18
N THR A 535 55.03 24.70 41.31
CA THR A 535 56.23 25.54 41.47
C THR A 535 56.52 26.20 40.13
N PHE A 536 56.83 27.50 40.16
CA PHE A 536 56.99 28.35 38.97
C PHE A 536 58.38 28.99 38.89
N TYR A 537 59.34 28.37 39.57
CA TYR A 537 60.70 28.84 39.71
C TYR A 537 61.64 27.64 39.80
N TYR A 538 62.82 27.77 39.22
CA TYR A 538 63.89 26.79 39.30
C TYR A 538 65.24 27.49 39.43
N ARG A 539 66.09 26.98 40.33
CA ARG A 539 67.46 27.45 40.52
C ARG A 539 68.40 26.45 39.88
N ASP A 540 68.96 26.78 38.73
CA ASP A 540 69.93 25.94 38.03
C ASP A 540 71.34 26.23 38.55
N GLU A 541 71.83 25.37 39.46
CA GLU A 541 73.18 25.43 40.01
C GLU A 541 74.20 24.65 39.18
N ALA A 542 73.75 23.80 38.25
CA ALA A 542 74.60 22.95 37.42
C ALA A 542 75.02 23.68 36.13
N ILE A 543 75.52 24.91 36.29
CA ILE A 543 75.98 25.78 35.20
C ILE A 543 77.51 25.80 35.12
N THR A 544 78.02 26.07 33.92
CA THR A 544 79.45 26.28 33.64
C THR A 544 79.66 27.68 33.09
N GLN A 545 80.85 28.24 33.31
CA GLN A 545 81.21 29.59 32.90
C GLN A 545 82.47 29.58 32.04
N PRO A 546 82.56 30.40 30.98
CA PRO A 546 81.45 31.13 30.35
C PRO A 546 80.57 30.18 29.50
N ASN A 547 79.25 30.32 29.57
CA ASN A 547 78.32 29.51 28.76
C ASN A 547 77.00 30.26 28.49
N VAL A 548 76.27 29.92 27.42
CA VAL A 548 74.96 30.50 27.09
C VAL A 548 73.87 29.46 27.24
N TYR A 549 72.86 29.77 28.06
CA TYR A 549 71.73 28.89 28.33
C TYR A 549 70.42 29.44 27.77
N ARG A 550 69.53 28.53 27.38
CA ARG A 550 68.10 28.80 27.12
C ARG A 550 67.26 27.79 27.88
N TYR A 551 66.16 28.27 28.45
CA TYR A 551 65.24 27.43 29.21
C TYR A 551 63.89 27.40 28.54
N THR A 552 63.36 26.20 28.33
CA THR A 552 62.06 25.97 27.70
C THR A 552 61.13 25.29 28.68
N VAL A 553 59.90 25.79 28.79
CA VAL A 553 58.89 25.24 29.68
C VAL A 553 57.67 24.82 28.88
N VAL A 554 57.17 23.62 29.13
CA VAL A 554 55.87 23.13 28.67
C VAL A 554 54.97 22.84 29.87
N ALA A 555 53.68 23.07 29.71
CA ALA A 555 52.65 22.65 30.66
C ALA A 555 52.13 21.26 30.25
N VAL A 556 51.81 20.42 31.23
CA VAL A 556 51.23 19.09 31.03
C VAL A 556 49.97 18.97 31.87
N ASP A 557 48.88 18.55 31.24
CA ASP A 557 47.58 18.37 31.90
C ASP A 557 47.45 17.01 32.61
N SER A 558 46.30 16.79 33.25
CA SER A 558 45.99 15.55 33.98
C SER A 558 45.88 14.28 33.11
N LEU A 559 45.69 14.42 31.80
CA LEU A 559 45.62 13.31 30.83
C LEU A 559 46.94 13.12 30.07
N GLY A 560 47.94 13.96 30.31
CA GLY A 560 49.26 13.90 29.70
C GLY A 560 49.40 14.66 28.39
N ASN A 561 48.43 15.50 27.98
CA ASN A 561 48.62 16.36 26.83
C ASN A 561 49.64 17.46 27.17
N VAL A 562 50.52 17.76 26.21
CA VAL A 562 51.66 18.68 26.39
C VAL A 562 51.44 19.95 25.58
N SER A 563 51.58 21.11 26.22
CA SER A 563 51.46 22.42 25.56
C SER A 563 52.52 22.59 24.47
N LYS A 564 52.34 23.62 23.62
CA LYS A 564 53.48 24.15 22.87
C LYS A 564 54.59 24.60 23.84
N PRO A 565 55.88 24.51 23.45
CA PRO A 565 56.98 25.03 24.27
C PRO A 565 56.99 26.56 24.28
N ASN A 566 57.38 27.15 25.42
CA ASN A 566 57.76 28.55 25.52
C ASN A 566 59.20 28.66 26.05
N THR A 567 60.02 29.45 25.37
CA THR A 567 61.47 29.51 25.59
C THR A 567 61.88 30.89 26.08
N SER A 568 62.77 30.95 27.06
CA SER A 568 63.35 32.19 27.57
C SER A 568 64.24 32.88 26.52
N ALA A 569 64.49 34.17 26.74
CA ALA A 569 65.65 34.83 26.14
C ALA A 569 66.95 34.07 26.53
N PRO A 570 68.00 34.10 25.69
CA PRO A 570 69.28 33.50 26.05
C PRO A 570 69.86 34.24 27.25
N VAL A 571 70.44 33.51 28.18
CA VAL A 571 71.15 34.05 29.34
C VAL A 571 72.59 33.60 29.31
N THR A 572 73.51 34.56 29.38
CA THR A 572 74.94 34.27 29.47
C THR A 572 75.35 34.09 30.93
N ALA A 573 75.85 32.91 31.25
CA ALA A 573 76.47 32.55 32.52
C ALA A 573 77.94 32.97 32.53
N ASP A 574 78.18 34.27 32.66
CA ASP A 574 79.52 34.83 32.90
C ASP A 574 79.79 34.96 34.39
N ASP A 575 81.05 34.88 34.78
CA ASP A 575 81.48 35.25 36.13
C ASP A 575 81.50 36.77 36.29
N LEU A 576 80.65 37.26 37.19
CA LEU A 576 80.55 38.67 37.55
C LEU A 576 80.84 38.90 39.03
N ASN A 577 81.41 37.90 39.72
CA ASN A 577 81.64 37.93 41.15
C ASN A 577 83.13 38.24 41.43
N PRO A 578 83.49 39.50 41.74
CA PRO A 578 84.88 39.83 41.99
C PRO A 578 85.47 39.08 43.20
N PRO A 579 86.81 38.85 43.21
CA PRO A 579 87.49 38.33 44.38
C PRO A 579 87.26 39.20 45.62
N ARG A 580 87.50 38.62 46.80
CA ARG A 580 87.52 39.40 48.05
C ARG A 580 88.61 40.48 47.97
N GLU A 581 88.39 41.58 48.68
CA GLU A 581 89.37 42.65 48.82
C GLU A 581 90.71 42.13 49.40
N VAL A 582 91.82 42.76 49.00
CA VAL A 582 93.14 42.46 49.56
C VAL A 582 93.21 43.03 50.98
N ARG A 583 93.67 42.23 51.93
CA ARG A 583 93.76 42.59 53.36
C ARG A 583 95.19 42.64 53.83
N ASN A 584 95.39 43.26 55.00
CA ASN A 584 96.68 43.36 55.68
C ASN A 584 97.79 43.97 54.79
N VAL A 585 97.41 44.91 53.92
CA VAL A 585 98.38 45.68 53.12
C VAL A 585 99.21 46.53 54.07
N ARG A 586 100.51 46.29 54.09
CA ARG A 586 101.49 47.07 54.86
C ARG A 586 102.54 47.60 53.92
N ALA A 587 102.88 48.87 54.11
CA ALA A 587 103.93 49.53 53.37
C ALA A 587 105.08 49.85 54.34
N PHE A 588 106.30 49.50 53.95
CA PHE A 588 107.50 49.75 54.73
C PHE A 588 108.50 50.57 53.90
N PRO A 589 108.92 51.75 54.35
CA PRO A 589 109.95 52.50 53.67
C PRO A 589 111.31 51.81 53.86
N ARG A 590 112.08 51.71 52.78
CA ARG A 590 113.47 51.21 52.72
C ARG A 590 114.36 52.28 52.08
N ASP A 591 115.66 52.01 52.04
CA ASP A 591 116.59 52.90 51.33
C ASP A 591 116.35 52.78 49.82
N GLY A 592 115.86 53.87 49.21
CA GLY A 592 115.56 53.95 47.77
C GLY A 592 114.24 53.33 47.27
N PHE A 593 113.38 52.76 48.12
CA PHE A 593 112.08 52.20 47.70
C PHE A 593 111.08 52.03 48.85
N VAL A 594 109.81 51.76 48.52
CA VAL A 594 108.79 51.29 49.47
C VAL A 594 108.49 49.81 49.20
N GLU A 595 108.57 48.99 50.24
CA GLU A 595 108.22 47.57 50.21
C GLU A 595 106.77 47.38 50.67
N LEU A 596 105.93 46.84 49.80
CA LEU A 596 104.55 46.47 50.09
C LEU A 596 104.48 44.98 50.39
N ILE A 597 103.76 44.61 51.46
CA ILE A 597 103.48 43.22 51.83
C ILE A 597 101.98 43.12 52.09
N TRP A 598 101.33 42.07 51.61
CA TRP A 598 99.89 41.85 51.83
C TRP A 598 99.56 40.38 52.08
N GLU A 599 98.35 40.13 52.59
CA GLU A 599 97.83 38.78 52.78
C GLU A 599 97.32 38.20 51.45
N PRO A 600 97.59 36.92 51.14
CA PRO A 600 97.08 36.28 49.94
C PRO A 600 95.54 36.26 49.92
N VAL A 601 94.97 36.62 48.78
CA VAL A 601 93.56 36.40 48.47
C VAL A 601 93.37 34.95 48.04
N VAL A 602 92.50 34.22 48.75
CA VAL A 602 92.14 32.84 48.40
C VAL A 602 90.89 32.89 47.53
N ALA A 603 91.09 32.72 46.22
CA ALA A 603 90.02 32.49 45.25
C ALA A 603 90.56 31.60 44.12
N ASN A 604 89.74 30.67 43.64
CA ASN A 604 90.17 29.66 42.65
C ASN A 604 90.42 30.26 41.26
N ASP A 605 89.82 31.41 41.00
CA ASP A 605 89.85 32.18 39.75
C ASP A 605 90.80 33.39 39.81
N LEU A 606 91.47 33.63 40.95
CA LEU A 606 92.39 34.74 41.12
C LEU A 606 93.51 34.67 40.07
N THR A 607 93.74 35.76 39.37
CA THR A 607 94.73 35.83 38.28
C THR A 607 95.86 36.82 38.58
N LYS A 608 95.58 37.94 39.26
CA LYS A 608 96.60 38.96 39.55
C LYS A 608 96.20 39.93 40.66
N TYR A 609 97.17 40.68 41.16
CA TYR A 609 96.95 41.88 41.98
C TYR A 609 97.29 43.15 41.20
N ARG A 610 96.48 44.19 41.35
CA ARG A 610 96.78 45.55 40.87
C ARG A 610 97.18 46.42 42.04
N ILE A 611 98.28 47.16 41.87
CA ILE A 611 98.86 48.01 42.90
C ILE A 611 98.65 49.46 42.49
N TYR A 612 98.05 50.22 43.38
CA TYR A 612 97.76 51.63 43.19
C TYR A 612 98.49 52.50 44.20
N ARG A 613 98.84 53.71 43.78
CA ARG A 613 99.49 54.71 44.61
C ARG A 613 98.80 56.06 44.52
N SER A 614 98.76 56.77 45.65
CA SER A 614 98.39 58.18 45.71
C SER A 614 99.54 58.99 46.32
N ASP A 615 99.88 60.11 45.70
CA ASP A 615 101.04 60.93 46.10
C ASP A 615 100.70 61.96 47.20
N THR A 616 99.43 62.11 47.60
CA THR A 616 99.01 63.22 48.49
C THR A 616 98.23 62.79 49.72
N LEU A 617 97.16 61.99 49.59
CA LEU A 617 96.20 61.74 50.67
C LEU A 617 95.64 60.30 50.65
N PRO A 618 95.20 59.74 51.80
CA PRO A 618 94.59 58.40 51.87
C PRO A 618 93.28 58.28 51.07
N THR A 619 92.60 59.40 50.83
CA THR A 619 91.40 59.56 50.01
C THR A 619 91.68 60.24 48.66
N GLY A 620 92.96 60.39 48.28
CA GLY A 620 93.36 61.03 47.03
C GLY A 620 93.08 60.17 45.79
N LEU A 621 93.44 60.69 44.62
CA LEU A 621 93.40 59.91 43.39
C LEU A 621 94.50 58.83 43.45
N TYR A 622 94.10 57.58 43.25
CA TYR A 622 94.99 56.43 43.19
C TYR A 622 95.23 56.04 41.74
N THR A 623 96.47 56.09 41.28
CA THR A 623 96.88 55.63 39.94
C THR A 623 97.47 54.24 40.03
N GLN A 624 97.18 53.39 39.04
CA GLN A 624 97.78 52.05 38.97
C GLN A 624 99.26 52.18 38.62
N ILE A 625 100.13 51.61 39.45
CA ILE A 625 101.58 51.64 39.26
C ILE A 625 102.16 50.29 38.85
N ALA A 626 101.46 49.19 39.12
CA ALA A 626 101.90 47.85 38.73
C ALA A 626 100.74 46.84 38.71
N GLU A 627 100.95 45.74 37.97
CA GLU A 627 100.21 44.48 38.13
C GLU A 627 101.23 43.37 38.44
N VAL A 628 100.88 42.46 39.35
CA VAL A 628 101.72 41.33 39.72
C VAL A 628 100.90 40.04 39.74
N ASP A 629 101.55 38.90 39.53
CA ASP A 629 100.89 37.58 39.58
C ASP A 629 100.41 37.22 41.00
N THR A 630 99.66 36.13 41.12
CA THR A 630 99.07 35.68 42.38
C THR A 630 100.07 35.16 43.41
N GLN A 631 101.28 34.76 42.98
CA GLN A 631 102.33 34.25 43.86
C GLN A 631 103.13 35.39 44.49
N THR A 632 103.09 36.58 43.90
CA THR A 632 103.73 37.78 44.42
C THR A 632 102.92 38.33 45.60
N LEU A 633 103.51 38.28 46.81
CA LEU A 633 102.96 38.87 48.04
C LEU A 633 103.82 40.02 48.59
N VAL A 634 104.92 40.33 47.90
CA VAL A 634 105.83 41.41 48.21
C VAL A 634 106.15 42.18 46.94
N PHE A 635 105.96 43.50 46.95
CA PHE A 635 106.26 44.38 45.82
C PHE A 635 107.14 45.55 46.24
N ARG A 636 108.05 45.97 45.35
CA ARG A 636 108.96 47.08 45.59
C ARG A 636 108.64 48.24 44.65
N ASP A 637 108.14 49.34 45.19
CA ASP A 637 108.00 50.61 44.47
C ASP A 637 109.27 51.44 44.65
N THR A 638 110.17 51.39 43.66
CA THR A 638 111.44 52.16 43.63
C THR A 638 111.25 53.67 43.48
N THR A 639 110.03 54.12 43.16
CA THR A 639 109.68 55.55 43.12
C THR A 639 108.85 55.97 44.34
N GLY A 640 108.61 55.05 45.27
CA GLY A 640 107.78 55.24 46.45
C GLY A 640 108.45 56.13 47.50
N GLN A 641 107.66 57.01 48.14
CA GLN A 641 108.12 57.86 49.24
C GLN A 641 107.25 57.67 50.50
N LYS A 642 107.77 58.07 51.67
CA LYS A 642 107.10 57.93 52.98
C LYS A 642 105.73 58.61 53.10
N HIS A 643 105.42 59.55 52.21
CA HIS A 643 104.16 60.28 52.20
C HIS A 643 103.12 59.69 51.23
N HIS A 644 103.51 58.74 50.38
CA HIS A 644 102.58 58.06 49.48
C HIS A 644 101.64 57.13 50.24
N TRP A 645 100.50 56.85 49.62
CA TRP A 645 99.52 55.88 50.08
C TRP A 645 99.32 54.79 49.04
N TYR A 646 99.17 53.55 49.48
CA TYR A 646 99.03 52.40 48.61
C TYR A 646 97.70 51.68 48.84
N ARG A 647 97.11 51.19 47.75
CA ARG A 647 95.94 50.30 47.79
C ARG A 647 96.11 49.19 46.78
N LEU A 648 95.62 48.01 47.10
CA LEU A 648 95.65 46.87 46.20
C LEU A 648 94.25 46.38 45.87
N THR A 649 94.09 45.81 44.68
CA THR A 649 92.93 45.00 44.31
C THR A 649 93.38 43.64 43.82
N ALA A 650 92.51 42.66 43.99
CA ALA A 650 92.61 41.33 43.42
C ALA A 650 91.74 41.27 42.15
N VAL A 651 92.24 40.64 41.09
CA VAL A 651 91.52 40.50 39.82
C VAL A 651 91.45 39.01 39.45
N ASP A 652 90.26 38.53 39.11
CA ASP A 652 90.04 37.16 38.65
C ASP A 652 90.34 36.97 37.15
N ASN A 653 90.10 35.77 36.63
CA ASN A 653 90.29 35.40 35.22
C ASN A 653 89.21 35.96 34.28
N ALA A 654 88.03 36.32 34.81
CA ALA A 654 86.96 37.01 34.09
C ALA A 654 87.17 38.53 34.02
N GLY A 655 88.17 39.04 34.74
CA GLY A 655 88.55 40.45 34.79
C GLY A 655 87.80 41.27 35.84
N ASN A 656 87.02 40.64 36.73
CA ASN A 656 86.36 41.35 37.81
C ASN A 656 87.40 41.76 38.85
N GLU A 657 87.40 43.05 39.19
CA GLU A 657 88.33 43.63 40.16
C GLU A 657 87.64 43.79 41.53
N SER A 658 88.33 43.33 42.58
CA SER A 658 87.87 43.52 43.96
C SER A 658 87.74 44.99 44.32
N ARG A 659 87.06 45.29 45.43
CA ARG A 659 87.21 46.61 46.06
C ARG A 659 88.68 46.85 46.42
N LYS A 660 89.12 48.11 46.30
CA LYS A 660 90.45 48.56 46.74
C LYS A 660 90.58 48.35 48.24
N SER A 661 91.71 47.79 48.67
CA SER A 661 92.05 47.62 50.08
C SER A 661 91.97 48.94 50.85
N ASP A 662 91.98 48.84 52.18
CA ASP A 662 92.25 49.99 53.03
C ASP A 662 93.59 50.65 52.65
N PRO A 663 93.69 51.99 52.74
CA PRO A 663 94.88 52.72 52.35
C PRO A 663 96.04 52.46 53.32
N ALA A 664 97.15 51.94 52.80
CA ALA A 664 98.37 51.70 53.56
C ALA A 664 99.38 52.82 53.34
N ARG A 665 99.84 53.45 54.43
CA ARG A 665 100.95 54.43 54.39
C ARG A 665 102.25 53.76 54.82
N PRO A 666 103.41 54.09 54.23
CA PRO A 666 104.69 53.62 54.70
C PRO A 666 104.94 54.00 56.17
N PHE A 667 105.18 53.01 57.04
CA PHE A 667 105.55 53.22 58.44
C PHE A 667 106.79 52.41 58.81
N LEU A 668 107.58 52.92 59.76
CA LEU A 668 108.75 52.21 60.29
C LEU A 668 108.27 51.12 61.24
N ARG A 669 108.74 49.89 61.05
CA ARG A 669 108.53 48.80 62.00
C ARG A 669 109.37 49.12 63.24
N THR A 670 108.71 49.43 64.37
CA THR A 670 109.34 49.30 65.68
C THR A 670 109.34 47.81 66.02
N ASP A 671 110.50 47.26 66.37
CA ASP A 671 110.71 45.82 66.64
C ASP A 671 109.76 45.25 67.69
#